data_AF-A0A6I4SP53-F1
#
_entry.id   AF-A0A6I4SP53-F1
#
_cell.length_a   1.000
_cell.length_b   1.000
_cell.length_c   1.000
_cell.angle_alpha   90.00
_cell.angle_beta   90.00
_cell.angle_gamma   90.00
#
_symmetry.space_group_name_H-M   'P 1'
#
loop_
_entity.id
_entity.type
_entity.pdbx_description
1 polymer ?
#
loop_
_entity_poly.entity_id
_entity_poly.type
_entity_poly.pdbx_seq_one_letter_code
_entity_poly.pdbx_strand_id
1 'polypeptide(L)'
;MRYNIRNLAGLTVSVSATALAIGSVMALTATPVAAEECFLDNGTGDIFTGFGSGVLVGNEGNIVSAADADESNSNFGTTATADTTGGADGSGVNSLACGTDSSASGDRATAIGTQADASGAEATAVGINANASGVSSVAIGTTADASAARAIAIGEDSTASGVSSIAVGEAATASGAQSTVTGADAQATADRATANGANSTASGVESTATGFGALAAGAASTANGFNSTAGGDNGTATGSFSQAGESSAAYGTNANASAQNSTALGGFTSAGIAGTAVGFNAGAIGTDSTAVGTFSSATSTDATAVGARSNADGEDSTAVGSEASSGGARSTAIGTESSAAGLSAAALGDSANASGFGSTALGVGSTASDGSAVALGRLANASNLGALAIGPISNATGFNSIALGGLAQATADGAISIGGSNAGPLTNASGVDAVAIGSGAVASGVNSIANGRTSNASGDTSTAIGNAAQATNTDAVAIGDQAAASGLNSTAVGSESQATQAGTSAYGWQAAATGVRATALGHLTVASGERSTAVGEGASASALTSTAIGNLAVASDEDAVAVGDAAQATGFHSTAIGGEAVASGVGAQAFGWQASATGGQATALGRQASAAGFQSTALGQSASAGFDGSTAVGFGATASAANEVALGGAGTSVRIGDIAASTAAQVGATDVMTVDANGVVGRDPTVRTAIATNATNIGVNAANISTNMTNIASLQSLTANHTAQINTLFGQTAANSAAIDRTNEGVAMALAMESPMLPGDTNFAMSGGVGYFENQGAGTIAFTARVGENAAFSAGVGVGFDSGEVGARGGFQIAW
;
A
#
# COMPACT_ATOMS: atom_id res chain seq x y z
N MET A 1 -8.15 19.66 47.14
CA MET A 1 -7.59 19.30 48.46
C MET A 1 -7.28 20.59 49.22
N ARG A 2 -7.97 20.78 50.36
CA ARG A 2 -7.73 21.63 51.56
C ARG A 2 -6.72 22.82 51.54
N TYR A 3 -7.25 23.96 52.05
CA TYR A 3 -6.62 25.11 52.75
C TYR A 3 -5.72 26.04 51.89
N ASN A 4 -5.73 27.38 51.96
CA ASN A 4 -6.06 28.30 53.06
C ASN A 4 -6.29 29.73 52.49
N ILE A 5 -7.36 30.41 52.90
CA ILE A 5 -7.57 31.86 52.71
C ILE A 5 -7.32 32.51 54.07
N ARG A 6 -6.30 33.37 54.20
CA ARG A 6 -6.21 34.46 55.21
C ARG A 6 -4.94 35.30 55.01
N ASN A 7 -5.11 36.59 55.36
CA ASN A 7 -4.11 37.64 55.66
C ASN A 7 -3.61 38.53 54.51
N LEU A 8 -4.40 39.57 54.24
CA LEU A 8 -3.91 40.92 53.95
C LEU A 8 -3.63 41.63 55.28
N ALA A 9 -2.37 41.66 55.71
CA ALA A 9 -1.82 42.61 56.67
C ALA A 9 -0.29 42.49 56.62
N GLY A 10 0.41 43.53 56.18
CA GLY A 10 1.89 43.52 56.15
C GLY A 10 2.53 44.52 55.21
N LEU A 11 2.12 45.80 55.27
CA LEU A 11 2.94 46.89 54.74
C LEU A 11 3.93 47.31 55.84
N THR A 12 5.05 46.61 55.94
CA THR A 12 6.22 47.06 56.72
C THR A 12 7.17 47.78 55.79
N VAL A 13 7.11 49.11 55.81
CA VAL A 13 8.18 49.97 55.29
C VAL A 13 9.32 49.94 56.31
N SER A 14 10.39 49.20 56.01
CA SER A 14 11.66 49.32 56.73
C SER A 14 12.39 50.56 56.25
N VAL A 15 12.38 51.62 57.05
CA VAL A 15 13.30 52.75 56.86
C VAL A 15 14.66 52.29 57.36
N SER A 16 15.57 51.98 56.43
CA SER A 16 16.98 51.79 56.73
C SER A 16 17.59 53.16 57.00
N ALA A 17 17.92 53.42 58.25
CA ALA A 17 18.79 54.50 58.64
C ALA A 17 20.22 54.15 58.21
N THR A 18 20.72 54.81 57.16
CA THR A 18 22.17 54.93 56.93
C THR A 18 22.51 56.40 56.84
N ALA A 19 23.18 56.86 57.89
CA ALA A 19 23.79 58.15 58.03
C ALA A 19 24.85 58.36 56.93
N LEU A 20 24.82 59.52 56.27
CA LEU A 20 25.98 60.08 55.61
C LEU A 20 26.12 61.53 56.06
N ALA A 21 27.26 61.79 56.70
CA ALA A 21 27.62 63.03 57.34
C ALA A 21 27.71 64.19 56.33
N ILE A 22 27.02 65.28 56.63
CA ILE A 22 27.44 66.61 56.19
C ILE A 22 27.97 67.30 57.45
N GLY A 23 29.22 66.96 57.74
CA GLY A 23 30.08 67.74 58.62
C GLY A 23 30.83 68.75 57.78
N SER A 24 30.29 69.97 57.70
CA SER A 24 31.06 71.19 57.49
C SER A 24 30.32 72.28 58.25
N VAL A 25 30.58 72.31 59.55
CA VAL A 25 30.33 73.47 60.39
C VAL A 25 31.07 74.63 59.72
N MET A 26 30.29 75.59 59.23
CA MET A 26 30.75 76.90 58.82
C MET A 26 31.65 77.43 59.94
N ALA A 27 32.96 77.46 59.71
CA ALA A 27 33.86 78.25 60.51
C ALA A 27 33.55 79.71 60.19
N LEU A 28 32.54 80.26 60.88
CA LEU A 28 32.28 81.68 60.90
C LEU A 28 33.48 82.30 61.63
N THR A 29 34.53 82.64 60.90
CA THR A 29 35.55 83.56 61.40
C THR A 29 34.91 84.93 61.44
N ALA A 30 34.11 85.15 62.48
CA ALA A 30 33.64 86.48 62.84
C ALA A 30 34.87 87.32 63.20
N THR A 31 35.37 88.10 62.26
CA THR A 31 36.07 89.33 62.59
C THR A 31 35.08 90.19 63.38
N PRO A 32 35.45 90.69 64.57
CA PRO A 32 34.53 91.50 65.38
C PRO A 32 34.15 92.75 64.58
N VAL A 33 32.88 92.84 64.18
CA VAL A 33 32.30 94.08 63.64
C VAL A 33 32.22 95.06 64.81
N ALA A 34 32.97 96.15 64.71
CA ALA A 34 32.89 97.26 65.64
C ALA A 34 31.44 97.77 65.67
N ALA A 35 30.88 97.89 66.87
CA ALA A 35 29.55 98.41 67.08
C ALA A 35 29.59 99.93 66.94
N GLU A 36 29.21 100.45 65.77
CA GLU A 36 28.63 101.78 65.52
C GLU A 36 28.31 101.91 64.02
N GLU A 37 27.27 102.69 63.68
CA GLU A 37 26.93 103.21 62.32
C GLU A 37 25.90 102.44 61.48
N CYS A 38 24.62 102.61 61.87
CA CYS A 38 23.46 102.42 60.99
C CYS A 38 22.76 103.77 60.77
N PHE A 39 22.30 104.05 59.55
CA PHE A 39 21.49 105.21 59.19
C PHE A 39 20.01 104.80 59.05
N LEU A 40 19.09 105.54 59.67
CA LEU A 40 17.63 105.38 59.53
C LEU A 40 17.06 106.70 58.99
N ASP A 41 16.58 106.71 57.75
CA ASP A 41 15.77 107.83 57.25
C ASP A 41 14.28 107.53 57.52
N ASN A 42 13.57 108.40 58.24
CA ASN A 42 12.14 108.21 58.53
C ASN A 42 11.20 108.79 57.46
N GLY A 43 11.75 109.31 56.36
CA GLY A 43 10.97 109.84 55.23
C GLY A 43 10.28 111.17 55.52
N THR A 44 10.52 111.82 56.68
CA THR A 44 9.99 113.17 56.97
C THR A 44 11.02 114.27 56.95
N GLY A 45 12.31 113.97 56.69
CA GLY A 45 13.37 114.99 56.78
C GLY A 45 13.43 115.67 58.16
N ASP A 46 12.87 115.04 59.20
CA ASP A 46 12.70 115.61 60.53
C ASP A 46 13.05 114.58 61.61
N ILE A 47 13.99 115.01 62.47
CA ILE A 47 14.49 114.33 63.66
C ILE A 47 13.32 113.99 64.60
N PHE A 48 13.27 112.74 65.06
CA PHE A 48 12.39 112.19 66.09
C PHE A 48 11.88 113.23 67.12
N THR A 49 10.58 113.52 67.13
CA THR A 49 9.90 114.03 68.33
C THR A 49 8.52 113.39 68.49
N GLY A 50 8.34 112.57 69.54
CA GLY A 50 7.00 112.11 69.90
C GLY A 50 6.94 110.93 70.89
N PHE A 51 7.47 111.09 72.11
CA PHE A 51 7.17 110.16 73.20
C PHE A 51 5.78 110.46 73.79
N GLY A 52 4.83 109.54 73.61
CA GLY A 52 3.55 109.51 74.32
C GLY A 52 3.59 108.48 75.43
N SER A 53 3.53 108.96 76.67
CA SER A 53 3.67 108.27 77.96
C SER A 53 2.85 106.97 78.12
N GLY A 54 3.54 105.89 78.46
CA GLY A 54 2.95 104.65 78.97
C GLY A 54 3.94 103.91 79.86
N VAL A 55 3.77 104.07 81.17
CA VAL A 55 4.63 103.52 82.24
C VAL A 55 4.63 102.00 82.22
N LEU A 56 5.82 101.39 82.13
CA LEU A 56 6.06 99.98 82.42
C LEU A 56 6.51 99.83 83.88
N VAL A 57 5.85 98.93 84.63
CA VAL A 57 6.34 98.43 85.92
C VAL A 57 6.74 96.97 85.73
N GLY A 58 8.02 96.67 85.94
CA GLY A 58 8.53 95.30 86.08
C GLY A 58 8.59 94.88 87.55
N ASN A 59 8.39 93.58 87.83
CA ASN A 59 8.98 92.92 89.00
C ASN A 59 10.46 92.68 88.62
N GLU A 60 11.49 93.36 89.12
CA GLU A 60 11.78 93.71 90.50
C GLU A 60 12.31 95.15 90.61
N GLY A 61 11.49 96.03 91.21
CA GLY A 61 11.68 97.47 91.22
C GLY A 61 13.06 97.99 91.64
N ASN A 62 13.65 98.79 90.74
CA ASN A 62 14.53 99.89 91.12
C ASN A 62 14.34 101.07 90.13
N ILE A 63 14.03 102.24 90.68
CA ILE A 63 13.83 103.51 89.97
C ILE A 63 15.14 104.28 90.09
N VAL A 64 15.79 104.60 88.97
CA VAL A 64 16.84 105.62 88.94
C VAL A 64 16.53 106.60 87.81
N SER A 65 16.40 107.87 88.20
CA SER A 65 16.04 109.01 87.36
C SER A 65 17.20 109.50 86.51
N ALA A 66 16.89 110.01 85.32
CA ALA A 66 17.81 110.62 84.39
C ALA A 66 18.44 111.92 84.93
N ALA A 67 19.77 111.90 85.13
CA ALA A 67 20.73 112.99 84.88
C ALA A 67 22.12 112.55 85.38
N ASP A 68 23.13 112.67 84.51
CA ASP A 68 24.58 112.65 84.76
C ASP A 68 25.27 111.34 85.15
N ALA A 69 25.54 110.53 84.11
CA ALA A 69 26.88 110.00 83.84
C ALA A 69 27.06 109.90 82.31
N ASP A 70 27.41 111.03 81.74
CA ASP A 70 27.92 111.22 80.37
C ASP A 70 29.44 110.92 80.33
N GLU A 71 29.93 110.62 79.11
CA GLU A 71 31.32 110.60 78.63
C GLU A 71 32.21 109.35 78.82
N SER A 72 32.10 108.43 77.86
CA SER A 72 33.17 108.12 76.88
C SER A 72 32.50 107.38 75.71
N ASN A 73 32.42 107.84 74.47
CA ASN A 73 33.28 108.71 73.70
C ASN A 73 32.42 109.37 72.60
N SER A 74 32.36 110.69 72.67
CA SER A 74 31.93 111.68 71.68
C SER A 74 32.21 111.33 70.21
N ASN A 75 31.16 111.39 69.36
CA ASN A 75 31.23 112.14 68.09
C ASN A 75 29.85 112.41 67.44
N PHE A 76 29.03 113.31 67.99
CA PHE A 76 27.95 113.94 67.20
C PHE A 76 27.87 115.43 67.53
N GLY A 77 28.87 116.16 67.00
CA GLY A 77 28.92 117.62 66.95
C GLY A 77 28.80 118.09 65.50
N THR A 78 27.75 118.87 65.25
CA THR A 78 27.49 119.77 64.11
C THR A 78 28.62 119.99 63.08
N THR A 79 28.42 119.53 61.85
CA THR A 79 28.56 120.24 60.56
C THR A 79 28.44 119.23 59.42
N ALA A 80 27.64 119.55 58.41
CA ALA A 80 27.61 118.79 57.17
C ALA A 80 29.04 118.69 56.57
N THR A 81 29.35 117.54 55.95
CA THR A 81 30.41 117.25 54.96
C THR A 81 31.52 116.23 55.29
N ALA A 82 31.53 115.55 56.44
CA ALA A 82 32.43 114.40 56.61
C ALA A 82 31.72 113.23 57.29
N ASP A 83 31.34 112.30 56.43
CA ASP A 83 30.92 110.94 56.75
C ASP A 83 31.92 110.27 57.71
N THR A 84 31.48 109.94 58.93
CA THR A 84 32.27 109.15 59.89
C THR A 84 32.04 107.65 59.70
N THR A 85 31.09 107.26 58.85
CA THR A 85 30.55 105.91 58.67
C THR A 85 31.31 105.00 57.73
N GLY A 86 32.45 105.50 57.23
CA GLY A 86 33.22 104.82 56.21
C GLY A 86 32.40 104.53 54.95
N GLY A 87 31.49 105.42 54.54
CA GLY A 87 30.85 105.38 53.22
C GLY A 87 29.38 104.96 53.16
N ALA A 88 28.66 104.80 54.28
CA ALA A 88 27.28 104.31 54.24
C ALA A 88 26.29 105.34 53.65
N ASP A 89 25.48 104.95 52.66
CA ASP A 89 24.53 105.77 51.90
C ASP A 89 23.09 105.27 52.05
N GLY A 90 22.30 105.88 52.93
CA GLY A 90 20.87 105.62 53.08
C GLY A 90 19.97 106.60 52.32
N SER A 91 20.30 106.96 51.08
CA SER A 91 19.57 107.98 50.30
C SER A 91 18.17 107.60 49.83
N GLY A 92 17.77 106.32 49.91
CA GLY A 92 16.41 105.88 49.60
C GLY A 92 15.41 106.28 50.70
N VAL A 93 14.17 106.61 50.34
CA VAL A 93 13.14 107.02 51.31
C VAL A 93 12.77 105.86 52.22
N ASN A 94 12.77 106.04 53.55
CA ASN A 94 12.46 104.98 54.52
C ASN A 94 13.43 103.79 54.49
N SER A 95 14.69 104.03 54.15
CA SER A 95 15.74 103.00 54.03
C SER A 95 16.57 102.81 55.31
N LEU A 96 17.32 101.70 55.35
CA LEU A 96 18.29 101.36 56.39
C LEU A 96 19.62 100.94 55.73
N ALA A 97 20.69 101.72 55.92
CA ALA A 97 22.05 101.35 55.52
C ALA A 97 22.94 101.19 56.76
N CYS A 98 23.65 100.07 56.90
CA CYS A 98 24.49 99.79 58.07
C CYS A 98 25.77 99.01 57.70
N GLY A 99 26.94 99.58 57.99
CA GLY A 99 28.26 99.04 57.63
C GLY A 99 29.02 99.90 56.60
N THR A 100 30.35 99.78 56.61
CA THR A 100 31.28 100.53 55.74
C THR A 100 30.91 100.40 54.25
N ASP A 101 30.78 101.51 53.54
CA ASP A 101 30.42 101.60 52.11
C ASP A 101 29.09 100.91 51.73
N SER A 102 28.18 100.66 52.68
CA SER A 102 26.85 100.10 52.37
C SER A 102 25.93 101.15 51.72
N SER A 103 25.17 100.80 50.68
CA SER A 103 24.22 101.70 50.00
C SER A 103 22.80 101.12 50.04
N ALA A 104 21.85 101.84 50.63
CA ALA A 104 20.42 101.57 50.55
C ALA A 104 19.73 102.72 49.78
N SER A 105 20.10 102.89 48.51
CA SER A 105 19.59 103.96 47.64
C SER A 105 18.18 103.72 47.10
N GLY A 106 17.64 102.51 47.20
CA GLY A 106 16.25 102.21 46.87
C GLY A 106 15.25 102.62 47.97
N ASP A 107 14.05 103.07 47.59
CA ASP A 107 12.98 103.39 48.56
C ASP A 107 12.61 102.15 49.38
N ARG A 108 12.56 102.27 50.72
CA ARG A 108 12.33 101.19 51.70
C ARG A 108 13.36 100.06 51.65
N ALA A 109 14.56 100.32 51.12
CA ALA A 109 15.61 99.32 51.04
C ALA A 109 16.32 99.10 52.39
N THR A 110 16.92 97.93 52.58
CA THR A 110 17.76 97.58 53.74
C THR A 110 19.10 97.03 53.26
N ALA A 111 20.21 97.70 53.55
CA ALA A 111 21.57 97.25 53.28
C ALA A 111 22.35 97.08 54.61
N ILE A 112 22.82 95.88 54.92
CA ILE A 112 23.55 95.58 56.16
C ILE A 112 24.82 94.76 55.87
N GLY A 113 26.00 95.34 56.05
CA GLY A 113 27.30 94.72 55.80
C GLY A 113 28.22 95.60 54.95
N THR A 114 29.53 95.33 54.98
CA THR A 114 30.51 96.10 54.21
C THR A 114 30.24 96.01 52.70
N GLN A 115 30.09 97.15 52.01
CA GLN A 115 29.75 97.23 50.58
C GLN A 115 28.42 96.52 50.19
N ALA A 116 27.50 96.31 51.12
CA ALA A 116 26.16 95.84 50.77
C ALA A 116 25.41 96.91 49.96
N ASP A 117 24.88 96.59 48.79
CA ASP A 117 24.15 97.50 47.89
C ASP A 117 22.70 97.03 47.73
N ALA A 118 21.74 97.79 48.25
CA ALA A 118 20.30 97.61 48.06
C ALA A 118 19.72 98.81 47.28
N SER A 119 20.06 98.90 45.99
CA SER A 119 19.61 99.96 45.07
C SER A 119 18.21 99.75 44.49
N GLY A 120 17.63 98.55 44.60
CA GLY A 120 16.24 98.29 44.23
C GLY A 120 15.23 98.82 45.26
N ALA A 121 14.08 99.33 44.83
CA ALA A 121 13.01 99.70 45.75
C ALA A 121 12.49 98.46 46.50
N GLU A 122 12.30 98.55 47.82
CA GLU A 122 11.94 97.46 48.74
C GLU A 122 12.96 96.30 48.78
N ALA A 123 14.22 96.54 48.37
CA ALA A 123 15.26 95.52 48.35
C ALA A 123 15.93 95.30 49.72
N THR A 124 16.47 94.10 49.95
CA THR A 124 17.22 93.75 51.17
C THR A 124 18.55 93.10 50.83
N ALA A 125 19.67 93.76 51.11
CA ALA A 125 21.02 93.23 50.99
C ALA A 125 21.65 93.03 52.39
N VAL A 126 22.08 91.82 52.73
CA VAL A 126 22.71 91.50 54.03
C VAL A 126 23.94 90.62 53.84
N GLY A 127 25.13 91.16 54.09
CA GLY A 127 26.41 90.46 53.90
C GLY A 127 27.48 91.37 53.30
N ILE A 128 28.72 90.88 53.21
CA ILE A 128 29.82 91.64 52.58
C ILE A 128 29.61 91.61 51.07
N ASN A 129 29.53 92.78 50.43
CA ASN A 129 29.34 92.90 48.97
C ASN A 129 28.06 92.23 48.43
N ALA A 130 27.03 92.08 49.28
CA ALA A 130 25.71 91.60 48.84
C ALA A 130 25.03 92.68 47.98
N ASN A 131 24.52 92.32 46.80
CA ASN A 131 23.88 93.23 45.85
C ASN A 131 22.41 92.85 45.64
N ALA A 132 21.48 93.70 46.05
CA ALA A 132 20.05 93.61 45.83
C ALA A 132 19.57 94.81 44.98
N SER A 133 19.93 94.82 43.70
CA SER A 133 19.58 95.91 42.76
C SER A 133 18.22 95.76 42.09
N GLY A 134 17.59 94.59 42.18
CA GLY A 134 16.21 94.36 41.71
C GLY A 134 15.12 94.95 42.61
N VAL A 135 14.00 95.40 42.04
CA VAL A 135 12.83 95.83 42.84
C VAL A 135 12.27 94.66 43.67
N SER A 136 12.08 94.86 44.97
CA SER A 136 11.64 93.85 45.95
C SER A 136 12.54 92.61 45.99
N SER A 137 13.85 92.76 45.73
CA SER A 137 14.80 91.65 45.76
C SER A 137 15.45 91.43 47.13
N VAL A 138 15.99 90.24 47.37
CA VAL A 138 16.65 89.88 48.64
C VAL A 138 17.97 89.20 48.33
N ALA A 139 19.09 89.77 48.77
CA ALA A 139 20.43 89.19 48.70
C ALA A 139 20.99 89.00 50.11
N ILE A 140 21.25 87.77 50.55
CA ILE A 140 21.76 87.46 51.89
C ILE A 140 22.96 86.51 51.81
N GLY A 141 24.14 86.99 52.15
CA GLY A 141 25.41 86.25 52.06
C GLY A 141 26.54 87.14 51.55
N THR A 142 27.78 86.70 51.71
CA THR A 142 28.91 87.36 51.03
C THR A 142 28.69 87.27 49.53
N THR A 143 28.85 88.39 48.81
CA THR A 143 28.78 88.45 47.33
C THR A 143 27.48 87.93 46.69
N ALA A 144 26.42 87.73 47.46
CA ALA A 144 25.11 87.34 46.93
C ALA A 144 24.54 88.43 46.01
N ASP A 145 24.08 88.10 44.81
CA ASP A 145 23.56 89.03 43.80
C ASP A 145 22.11 88.71 43.42
N ALA A 146 21.17 89.57 43.80
CA ALA A 146 19.76 89.55 43.41
C ALA A 146 19.41 90.76 42.54
N SER A 147 19.86 90.72 41.28
CA SER A 147 19.81 91.83 40.32
C SER A 147 18.48 91.99 39.57
N ALA A 148 17.59 91.00 39.62
CA ALA A 148 16.28 91.06 38.96
C ALA A 148 15.11 91.34 39.91
N ALA A 149 14.00 91.85 39.37
CA ALA A 149 12.83 92.18 40.17
C ALA A 149 12.23 90.93 40.85
N ARG A 150 12.00 91.01 42.17
CA ARG A 150 11.51 89.95 43.06
C ARG A 150 12.43 88.73 43.14
N ALA A 151 13.71 88.88 42.81
CA ALA A 151 14.70 87.82 42.91
C ALA A 151 15.18 87.62 44.35
N ILE A 152 15.50 86.39 44.74
CA ILE A 152 15.99 86.05 46.07
C ILE A 152 17.29 85.25 45.92
N ALA A 153 18.42 85.79 46.38
CA ALA A 153 19.73 85.13 46.46
C ALA A 153 20.15 84.97 47.93
N ILE A 154 20.35 83.73 48.40
CA ILE A 154 20.73 83.44 49.79
C ILE A 154 21.87 82.41 49.81
N GLY A 155 23.07 82.84 50.20
CA GLY A 155 24.30 82.04 50.20
C GLY A 155 25.50 82.83 49.66
N GLU A 156 26.71 82.39 49.99
CA GLU A 156 27.95 82.95 49.44
C GLU A 156 27.98 82.81 47.91
N ASP A 157 28.30 83.87 47.17
CA ASP A 157 28.33 83.91 45.70
C ASP A 157 27.03 83.47 44.99
N SER A 158 25.90 83.42 45.70
CA SER A 158 24.61 83.06 45.09
C SER A 158 24.12 84.16 44.13
N THR A 159 23.60 83.79 42.96
CA THR A 159 23.16 84.73 41.93
C THR A 159 21.72 84.44 41.50
N ALA A 160 20.83 85.41 41.66
CA ALA A 160 19.45 85.39 41.19
C ALA A 160 19.19 86.55 40.21
N SER A 161 19.42 86.31 38.92
CA SER A 161 19.33 87.31 37.85
C SER A 161 18.09 87.17 36.95
N GLY A 162 17.25 86.16 37.19
CA GLY A 162 15.95 86.01 36.57
C GLY A 162 14.83 86.73 37.32
N VAL A 163 13.84 87.27 36.62
CA VAL A 163 12.68 87.92 37.28
C VAL A 163 11.93 86.89 38.12
N SER A 164 11.70 87.19 39.40
CA SER A 164 11.08 86.27 40.37
C SER A 164 11.82 84.94 40.53
N SER A 165 13.14 84.90 40.33
CA SER A 165 13.95 83.71 40.57
C SER A 165 14.39 83.58 42.03
N ILE A 166 14.70 82.35 42.45
CA ILE A 166 15.18 82.04 43.81
C ILE A 166 16.46 81.22 43.69
N ALA A 167 17.56 81.66 44.30
CA ALA A 167 18.82 80.95 44.44
C ALA A 167 19.19 80.82 45.92
N VAL A 168 19.25 79.60 46.43
CA VAL A 168 19.62 79.31 47.83
C VAL A 168 20.73 78.26 47.89
N GLY A 169 21.90 78.63 48.38
CA GLY A 169 23.09 77.77 48.41
C GLY A 169 24.34 78.54 47.98
N GLU A 170 25.52 78.04 48.36
CA GLU A 170 26.79 78.62 47.90
C GLU A 170 26.95 78.44 46.38
N ALA A 171 27.34 79.50 45.67
CA ALA A 171 27.45 79.57 44.21
C ALA A 171 26.18 79.15 43.42
N ALA A 172 25.01 79.12 44.07
CA ALA A 172 23.73 78.78 43.41
C ALA A 172 23.34 79.85 42.37
N THR A 173 23.02 79.47 41.14
CA THR A 173 22.71 80.41 40.04
C THR A 173 21.32 80.20 39.44
N ALA A 174 20.41 81.16 39.64
CA ALA A 174 19.05 81.18 39.12
C ALA A 174 18.85 82.34 38.12
N SER A 175 19.19 82.13 36.85
CA SER A 175 19.12 83.15 35.79
C SER A 175 17.86 83.09 34.92
N GLY A 176 17.11 81.99 34.96
CA GLY A 176 15.82 81.88 34.29
C GLY A 176 14.71 82.68 34.99
N ALA A 177 13.76 83.24 34.23
CA ALA A 177 12.60 83.88 34.85
C ALA A 177 11.75 82.83 35.60
N GLN A 178 11.33 83.13 36.83
CA GLN A 178 10.59 82.22 37.72
C GLN A 178 11.35 80.91 38.05
N SER A 179 12.67 80.85 37.87
CA SER A 179 13.46 79.65 38.18
C SER A 179 13.70 79.50 39.69
N THR A 180 13.85 78.26 40.17
CA THR A 180 14.14 77.96 41.58
C THR A 180 15.39 77.09 41.70
N VAL A 181 16.33 77.49 42.55
CA VAL A 181 17.59 76.80 42.79
C VAL A 181 17.81 76.64 44.28
N THR A 182 18.05 75.40 44.71
CA THR A 182 18.39 75.07 46.09
C THR A 182 19.52 74.03 46.14
N GLY A 183 20.71 74.42 46.60
CA GLY A 183 21.89 73.55 46.69
C GLY A 183 23.18 74.25 46.24
N ALA A 184 24.33 73.82 46.76
CA ALA A 184 25.63 74.38 46.38
C ALA A 184 25.94 74.08 44.90
N ASP A 185 26.45 75.06 44.16
CA ASP A 185 26.75 74.98 42.71
C ASP A 185 25.55 74.60 41.82
N ALA A 186 24.31 74.65 42.33
CA ALA A 186 23.14 74.31 41.55
C ALA A 186 22.80 75.45 40.56
N GLN A 187 22.28 75.10 39.37
CA GLN A 187 22.05 76.06 38.29
C GLN A 187 20.67 75.85 37.65
N ALA A 188 19.87 76.90 37.57
CA ALA A 188 18.66 76.94 36.74
C ALA A 188 18.72 78.13 35.78
N THR A 189 19.04 77.86 34.51
CA THR A 189 19.39 78.91 33.54
C THR A 189 18.28 79.25 32.55
N ALA A 190 17.20 78.48 32.55
CA ALA A 190 16.05 78.68 31.68
C ALA A 190 14.76 79.00 32.46
N ASP A 191 13.79 79.61 31.78
CA ASP A 191 12.53 80.05 32.39
C ASP A 191 11.78 78.87 33.03
N ARG A 192 11.27 79.08 34.25
CA ARG A 192 10.56 78.11 35.09
C ARG A 192 11.36 76.84 35.42
N ALA A 193 12.67 76.84 35.21
CA ALA A 193 13.51 75.71 35.55
C ALA A 193 13.68 75.58 37.08
N THR A 194 13.74 74.34 37.57
CA THR A 194 13.94 74.04 39.00
C THR A 194 15.16 73.14 39.18
N ALA A 195 16.19 73.57 39.92
CA ALA A 195 17.36 72.78 40.27
C ALA A 195 17.47 72.61 41.79
N ASN A 196 17.34 71.39 42.30
CA ASN A 196 17.36 71.09 43.73
C ASN A 196 18.35 69.97 44.05
N GLY A 197 19.46 70.31 44.70
CA GLY A 197 20.57 69.40 45.02
C GLY A 197 21.90 69.97 44.57
N ALA A 198 22.98 69.67 45.28
CA ALA A 198 24.30 70.22 44.94
C ALA A 198 24.74 69.77 43.53
N ASN A 199 25.32 70.69 42.75
CA ASN A 199 25.68 70.48 41.34
C ASN A 199 24.52 70.08 40.41
N SER A 200 23.25 70.25 40.81
CA SER A 200 22.12 70.01 39.90
C SER A 200 22.01 71.12 38.85
N THR A 201 21.67 70.78 37.61
CA THR A 201 21.56 71.73 36.51
C THR A 201 20.24 71.54 35.76
N ALA A 202 19.42 72.57 35.70
CA ALA A 202 18.17 72.63 34.94
C ALA A 202 18.29 73.73 33.86
N SER A 203 18.64 73.35 32.63
CA SER A 203 18.91 74.30 31.52
C SER A 203 17.83 74.32 30.44
N GLY A 204 16.85 73.42 30.52
CA GLY A 204 15.67 73.44 29.65
C GLY A 204 14.55 74.32 30.22
N VAL A 205 13.77 74.95 29.34
CA VAL A 205 12.55 75.70 29.75
C VAL A 205 11.59 74.74 30.44
N GLU A 206 11.04 75.12 31.59
CA GLU A 206 10.16 74.28 32.42
C GLU A 206 10.80 72.94 32.87
N SER A 207 12.13 72.85 32.90
CA SER A 207 12.84 71.64 33.33
C SER A 207 12.95 71.51 34.84
N THR A 208 13.07 70.29 35.35
CA THR A 208 13.23 69.99 36.77
C THR A 208 14.39 69.01 36.99
N ALA A 209 15.44 69.45 37.68
CA ALA A 209 16.56 68.63 38.11
C ALA A 209 16.57 68.51 39.64
N THR A 210 16.39 67.31 40.19
CA THR A 210 16.40 67.08 41.64
C THR A 210 17.35 65.94 42.01
N GLY A 211 18.36 66.20 42.86
CA GLY A 211 19.40 65.25 43.27
C GLY A 211 20.80 65.77 42.98
N PHE A 212 21.82 65.22 43.67
CA PHE A 212 23.21 65.59 43.42
C PHE A 212 23.60 65.28 41.97
N GLY A 213 24.12 66.28 41.25
CA GLY A 213 24.57 66.12 39.86
C GLY A 213 23.47 65.79 38.85
N ALA A 214 22.18 65.97 39.20
CA ALA A 214 21.09 65.75 38.26
C ALA A 214 21.11 66.80 37.13
N LEU A 215 20.91 66.39 35.87
CA LEU A 215 20.93 67.25 34.70
C LEU A 215 19.62 67.15 33.90
N ALA A 216 18.84 68.23 33.88
CA ALA A 216 17.64 68.36 33.04
C ALA A 216 17.91 69.39 31.93
N ALA A 217 18.37 68.91 30.77
CA ALA A 217 18.83 69.75 29.67
C ALA A 217 17.75 70.06 28.63
N GLY A 218 16.79 69.16 28.43
CA GLY A 218 15.69 69.34 27.48
C GLY A 218 14.54 70.20 28.01
N ALA A 219 13.76 70.80 27.11
CA ALA A 219 12.54 71.52 27.48
C ALA A 219 11.50 70.57 28.11
N ALA A 220 10.80 71.02 29.16
CA ALA A 220 9.86 70.22 29.95
C ALA A 220 10.44 68.88 30.46
N SER A 221 11.76 68.76 30.57
CA SER A 221 12.42 67.53 31.01
C SER A 221 12.48 67.42 32.54
N THR A 222 12.51 66.20 33.06
CA THR A 222 12.59 65.92 34.50
C THR A 222 13.71 64.93 34.78
N ALA A 223 14.73 65.33 35.53
CA ALA A 223 15.81 64.47 36.02
C ALA A 223 15.74 64.39 37.56
N ASN A 224 15.35 63.24 38.10
CA ASN A 224 15.18 63.01 39.53
C ASN A 224 16.05 61.83 40.01
N GLY A 225 17.11 62.12 40.75
CA GLY A 225 18.04 61.14 41.31
C GLY A 225 19.51 61.55 41.16
N PHE A 226 20.39 60.88 41.92
CA PHE A 226 21.84 61.08 41.84
C PHE A 226 22.35 60.84 40.42
N ASN A 227 23.02 61.84 39.83
CA ASN A 227 23.54 61.81 38.46
C ASN A 227 22.51 61.33 37.40
N SER A 228 21.22 61.61 37.61
CA SER A 228 20.19 61.37 36.58
C SER A 228 20.32 62.41 35.46
N THR A 229 20.04 62.02 34.22
CA THR A 229 20.13 62.91 33.04
C THR A 229 18.88 62.80 32.19
N ALA A 230 18.15 63.91 32.03
CA ALA A 230 17.09 64.06 31.05
C ALA A 230 17.57 65.02 29.95
N GLY A 231 18.20 64.46 28.92
CA GLY A 231 18.93 65.20 27.89
C GLY A 231 18.07 65.74 26.74
N GLY A 232 16.93 65.11 26.48
CA GLY A 232 16.01 65.52 25.41
C GLY A 232 14.72 66.14 25.91
N ASP A 233 14.01 66.83 25.03
CA ASP A 233 12.74 67.49 25.31
C ASP A 233 11.69 66.46 25.75
N ASN A 234 10.87 66.80 26.76
CA ASN A 234 9.91 65.90 27.40
C ASN A 234 10.52 64.60 27.98
N GLY A 235 11.84 64.52 28.13
CA GLY A 235 12.50 63.37 28.74
C GLY A 235 12.27 63.30 30.24
N THR A 236 11.94 62.11 30.77
CA THR A 236 11.78 61.87 32.20
C THR A 236 12.74 60.79 32.67
N ALA A 237 13.73 61.15 33.48
CA ALA A 237 14.70 60.25 34.10
C ALA A 237 14.51 60.26 35.62
N THR A 238 14.04 59.14 36.20
CA THR A 238 13.86 59.00 37.66
C THR A 238 14.61 57.77 38.17
N GLY A 239 15.64 57.99 38.99
CA GLY A 239 16.52 56.95 39.52
C GLY A 239 18.00 57.34 39.42
N SER A 240 18.84 56.73 40.26
CA SER A 240 20.28 56.99 40.23
C SER A 240 20.89 56.55 38.89
N PHE A 241 21.65 57.43 38.23
CA PHE A 241 22.23 57.21 36.90
C PHE A 241 21.22 56.90 35.79
N SER A 242 19.94 57.25 35.96
CA SER A 242 18.94 57.10 34.90
C SER A 242 19.18 58.10 33.77
N GLN A 243 18.93 57.71 32.52
CA GLN A 243 19.14 58.54 31.33
C GLN A 243 17.91 58.52 30.44
N ALA A 244 17.40 59.69 30.07
CA ALA A 244 16.25 59.87 29.17
C ALA A 244 16.62 60.83 28.02
N GLY A 245 16.33 60.42 26.79
CA GLY A 245 16.37 61.24 25.58
C GLY A 245 15.06 61.98 25.31
N GLU A 246 14.82 62.35 24.06
CA GLU A 246 13.61 63.06 23.62
C GLU A 246 12.36 62.18 23.72
N SER A 247 11.29 62.72 24.31
CA SER A 247 9.99 62.06 24.48
C SER A 247 10.09 60.66 25.10
N SER A 248 11.02 60.49 26.03
CA SER A 248 11.38 59.19 26.61
C SER A 248 11.18 59.15 28.11
N ALA A 249 11.10 57.93 28.65
CA ALA A 249 10.88 57.70 30.07
C ALA A 249 11.82 56.61 30.62
N ALA A 250 12.70 56.97 31.54
CA ALA A 250 13.58 56.06 32.27
C ALA A 250 13.22 56.08 33.76
N TYR A 251 12.75 54.94 34.29
CA TYR A 251 12.43 54.78 35.71
C TYR A 251 13.22 53.61 36.31
N GLY A 252 14.10 53.90 37.27
CA GLY A 252 14.92 52.92 37.97
C GLY A 252 16.40 53.27 37.95
N THR A 253 17.17 52.64 38.84
CA THR A 253 18.64 52.81 38.87
C THR A 253 19.24 52.31 37.57
N ASN A 254 20.04 53.14 36.90
CA ASN A 254 20.71 52.81 35.65
C ASN A 254 19.74 52.43 34.50
N ALA A 255 18.49 52.90 34.54
CA ALA A 255 17.56 52.78 33.43
C ALA A 255 18.01 53.70 32.28
N ASN A 256 18.15 53.17 31.08
CA ASN A 256 18.64 53.90 29.90
C ASN A 256 17.56 53.94 28.80
N ALA A 257 16.88 55.07 28.72
CA ALA A 257 15.97 55.47 27.64
C ALA A 257 16.55 56.67 26.87
N SER A 258 17.86 56.68 26.58
CA SER A 258 18.54 57.80 25.91
C SER A 258 18.13 57.99 24.44
N ALA A 259 17.49 56.98 23.83
CA ALA A 259 16.97 57.06 22.48
C ALA A 259 15.58 57.75 22.43
N GLN A 260 15.23 58.30 21.26
CA GLN A 260 13.95 58.97 21.03
C GLN A 260 12.76 58.01 21.23
N ASN A 261 11.68 58.50 21.84
CA ASN A 261 10.42 57.77 22.07
C ASN A 261 10.58 56.44 22.84
N SER A 262 11.67 56.30 23.61
CA SER A 262 11.98 55.04 24.30
C SER A 262 11.43 55.00 25.72
N THR A 263 11.11 53.80 26.20
CA THR A 263 10.60 53.57 27.57
C THR A 263 11.44 52.50 28.25
N ALA A 264 12.08 52.83 29.37
CA ALA A 264 12.90 51.93 30.17
C ALA A 264 12.40 51.91 31.63
N LEU A 265 11.75 50.82 32.04
CA LEU A 265 11.11 50.65 33.35
C LEU A 265 11.76 49.49 34.13
N GLY A 266 12.57 49.82 35.13
CA GLY A 266 13.29 48.86 35.98
C GLY A 266 14.78 49.11 36.02
N GLY A 267 15.46 48.52 37.02
CA GLY A 267 16.90 48.69 37.16
C GLY A 267 17.68 48.05 36.01
N PHE A 268 18.71 48.75 35.51
CA PHE A 268 19.58 48.31 34.41
C PHE A 268 18.84 48.03 33.09
N THR A 269 17.66 48.62 32.88
CA THR A 269 16.95 48.52 31.59
C THR A 269 17.66 49.33 30.51
N SER A 270 17.56 48.88 29.25
CA SER A 270 18.05 49.63 28.08
C SER A 270 17.03 49.55 26.95
N ALA A 271 16.62 50.71 26.43
CA ALA A 271 15.69 50.83 25.32
C ALA A 271 16.32 51.63 24.16
N GLY A 272 16.24 51.06 22.96
CA GLY A 272 16.59 51.70 21.69
C GLY A 272 15.50 52.65 21.19
N ILE A 273 15.60 53.11 19.95
CA ILE A 273 14.64 54.05 19.35
C ILE A 273 13.24 53.42 19.34
N ALA A 274 12.24 54.13 19.88
CA ALA A 274 10.87 53.63 20.06
C ALA A 274 10.77 52.29 20.84
N GLY A 275 11.84 51.89 21.52
CA GLY A 275 11.91 50.63 22.25
C GLY A 275 11.20 50.70 23.60
N THR A 276 10.59 49.59 24.02
CA THR A 276 9.95 49.46 25.33
C THR A 276 10.60 48.33 26.13
N ALA A 277 11.42 48.66 27.13
CA ALA A 277 12.07 47.73 28.04
C ALA A 277 11.43 47.79 29.44
N VAL A 278 10.92 46.68 29.95
CA VAL A 278 10.26 46.60 31.26
C VAL A 278 10.76 45.38 32.04
N GLY A 279 11.33 45.59 33.22
CA GLY A 279 11.87 44.55 34.11
C GLY A 279 13.36 44.70 34.37
N PHE A 280 13.87 44.07 35.43
CA PHE A 280 15.29 44.17 35.77
C PHE A 280 16.17 43.63 34.64
N ASN A 281 17.09 44.46 34.16
CA ASN A 281 18.01 44.14 33.07
C ASN A 281 17.33 43.69 31.76
N ALA A 282 16.12 44.21 31.47
CA ALA A 282 15.47 44.02 30.18
C ALA A 282 16.11 44.92 29.11
N GLY A 283 16.35 44.37 27.91
CA GLY A 283 16.97 45.06 26.79
C GLY A 283 16.08 45.06 25.54
N ALA A 284 15.40 46.16 25.27
CA ALA A 284 14.70 46.41 24.00
C ALA A 284 15.63 47.23 23.09
N ILE A 285 16.70 46.60 22.58
CA ILE A 285 17.82 47.29 21.92
C ILE A 285 17.49 47.63 20.47
N GLY A 286 16.69 46.79 19.80
CA GLY A 286 16.25 47.04 18.42
C GLY A 286 15.34 48.26 18.30
N THR A 287 15.20 48.78 17.09
CA THR A 287 14.23 49.85 16.79
C THR A 287 12.82 49.28 16.85
N ASP A 288 11.87 50.00 17.45
CA ASP A 288 10.48 49.55 17.63
C ASP A 288 10.35 48.21 18.41
N SER A 289 11.39 47.83 19.16
CA SER A 289 11.44 46.56 19.87
C SER A 289 10.73 46.62 21.24
N THR A 290 10.22 45.49 21.71
CA THR A 290 9.58 45.36 23.01
C THR A 290 10.21 44.23 23.81
N ALA A 291 10.74 44.52 25.00
CA ALA A 291 11.31 43.54 25.93
C ALA A 291 10.64 43.67 27.30
N VAL A 292 9.85 42.68 27.71
CA VAL A 292 9.11 42.68 28.98
C VAL A 292 9.44 41.42 29.79
N GLY A 293 10.14 41.60 30.90
CA GLY A 293 10.54 40.52 31.81
C GLY A 293 12.01 40.66 32.23
N THR A 294 12.34 40.09 33.40
CA THR A 294 13.72 40.08 33.90
C THR A 294 14.65 39.39 32.89
N PHE A 295 15.72 40.07 32.49
CA PHE A 295 16.66 39.59 31.45
C PHE A 295 16.02 39.28 30.08
N SER A 296 14.84 39.83 29.77
CA SER A 296 14.30 39.73 28.40
C SER A 296 15.15 40.56 27.43
N SER A 297 15.30 40.07 26.20
CA SER A 297 16.18 40.67 25.18
C SER A 297 15.49 40.68 23.83
N ALA A 298 15.29 41.86 23.26
CA ALA A 298 14.80 42.08 21.91
C ALA A 298 15.82 42.94 21.16
N THR A 299 16.69 42.31 20.36
CA THR A 299 17.91 42.96 19.83
C THR A 299 17.75 43.50 18.40
N SER A 300 16.76 43.00 17.67
CA SER A 300 16.48 43.36 16.28
C SER A 300 15.25 44.25 16.12
N THR A 301 15.11 44.87 14.95
CA THR A 301 13.97 45.73 14.61
C THR A 301 12.65 44.98 14.71
N ASP A 302 11.62 45.62 15.26
CA ASP A 302 10.27 45.07 15.46
C ASP A 302 10.22 43.78 16.30
N ALA A 303 11.32 43.44 17.00
CA ALA A 303 11.40 42.23 17.81
C ALA A 303 10.61 42.38 19.12
N THR A 304 9.86 41.34 19.49
CA THR A 304 9.06 41.31 20.72
C THR A 304 9.49 40.13 21.60
N ALA A 305 10.07 40.42 22.76
CA ALA A 305 10.43 39.44 23.79
C ALA A 305 9.60 39.67 25.07
N VAL A 306 8.76 38.71 25.45
CA VAL A 306 7.90 38.80 26.64
C VAL A 306 8.07 37.53 27.49
N GLY A 307 8.63 37.68 28.69
CA GLY A 307 8.93 36.59 29.62
C GLY A 307 10.34 36.69 30.18
N ALA A 308 10.58 36.07 31.33
CA ALA A 308 11.92 36.06 31.93
C ALA A 308 12.91 35.34 31.01
N ARG A 309 14.04 35.98 30.69
CA ARG A 309 15.05 35.46 29.74
C ARG A 309 14.52 35.12 28.34
N SER A 310 13.37 35.67 27.94
CA SER A 310 12.92 35.58 26.55
C SER A 310 13.90 36.31 25.63
N ASN A 311 14.15 35.75 24.44
CA ASN A 311 15.14 36.27 23.51
C ASN A 311 14.58 36.34 22.09
N ALA A 312 14.38 37.54 21.56
CA ALA A 312 13.92 37.81 20.20
C ALA A 312 15.06 38.49 19.42
N ASP A 313 15.85 37.68 18.71
CA ASP A 313 17.05 38.12 17.99
C ASP A 313 16.82 38.31 16.48
N GLY A 314 15.74 37.75 15.93
CA GLY A 314 15.36 37.97 14.54
C GLY A 314 14.65 39.31 14.31
N GLU A 315 14.83 39.93 13.15
CA GLU A 315 13.96 41.00 12.66
C GLU A 315 12.50 40.51 12.58
N ASP A 316 11.53 41.31 12.99
CA ASP A 316 10.10 40.93 13.07
C ASP A 316 9.83 39.67 13.92
N SER A 317 10.74 39.30 14.84
CA SER A 317 10.59 38.06 15.62
C SER A 317 9.76 38.24 16.88
N THR A 318 9.07 37.19 17.32
CA THR A 318 8.25 37.22 18.53
C THR A 318 8.58 36.04 19.45
N ALA A 319 9.13 36.31 20.63
CA ALA A 319 9.40 35.35 21.69
C ALA A 319 8.50 35.63 22.90
N VAL A 320 7.55 34.74 23.23
CA VAL A 320 6.64 34.90 24.38
C VAL A 320 6.67 33.65 25.27
N GLY A 321 7.23 33.77 26.46
CA GLY A 321 7.41 32.68 27.42
C GLY A 321 8.72 32.83 28.18
N SER A 322 8.84 32.15 29.34
CA SER A 322 10.13 32.09 30.02
C SER A 322 11.12 31.33 29.14
N GLU A 323 12.29 31.90 28.87
CA GLU A 323 13.33 31.28 28.03
C GLU A 323 12.89 30.95 26.59
N ALA A 324 11.79 31.55 26.11
CA ALA A 324 11.41 31.46 24.70
C ALA A 324 12.47 32.14 23.82
N SER A 325 12.86 31.52 22.71
CA SER A 325 13.88 32.03 21.80
C SER A 325 13.39 32.07 20.36
N SER A 326 13.36 33.27 19.79
CA SER A 326 13.01 33.52 18.39
C SER A 326 14.23 34.09 17.66
N GLY A 327 15.04 33.19 17.09
CA GLY A 327 16.34 33.56 16.48
C GLY A 327 16.26 33.84 14.97
N GLY A 328 15.29 33.27 14.27
CA GLY A 328 15.09 33.53 12.84
C GLY A 328 14.33 34.84 12.58
N ALA A 329 14.60 35.50 11.46
CA ALA A 329 13.77 36.65 11.06
C ALA A 329 12.33 36.19 10.75
N ARG A 330 11.34 37.02 11.10
CA ARG A 330 9.89 36.73 11.01
C ARG A 330 9.49 35.42 11.70
N SER A 331 10.24 34.97 12.71
CA SER A 331 9.94 33.75 13.45
C SER A 331 9.11 34.04 14.70
N THR A 332 8.37 33.04 15.17
CA THR A 332 7.50 33.16 16.33
C THR A 332 7.70 31.97 17.27
N ALA A 333 8.20 32.22 18.46
CA ALA A 333 8.33 31.28 19.56
C ALA A 333 7.37 31.65 20.70
N ILE A 334 6.39 30.81 21.01
CA ILE A 334 5.42 31.05 22.09
C ILE A 334 5.31 29.79 22.97
N GLY A 335 5.65 29.93 24.26
CA GLY A 335 5.73 28.85 25.23
C GLY A 335 7.05 28.89 25.99
N THR A 336 7.06 28.34 27.20
CA THR A 336 8.30 28.20 27.98
C THR A 336 9.30 27.35 27.19
N GLU A 337 10.55 27.79 27.08
CA GLU A 337 11.63 27.11 26.35
C GLU A 337 11.31 26.82 24.85
N SER A 338 10.30 27.47 24.28
CA SER A 338 10.01 27.35 22.85
C SER A 338 11.13 27.99 22.02
N SER A 339 11.50 27.36 20.90
CA SER A 339 12.61 27.80 20.05
C SER A 339 12.21 27.84 18.58
N ALA A 340 12.18 29.04 17.99
CA ALA A 340 11.95 29.28 16.57
C ALA A 340 13.23 29.85 15.93
N ALA A 341 14.20 28.97 15.68
CA ALA A 341 15.53 29.33 15.17
C ALA A 341 15.58 29.51 13.64
N GLY A 342 14.64 28.90 12.90
CA GLY A 342 14.56 29.04 11.45
C GLY A 342 13.92 30.35 10.97
N LEU A 343 14.31 30.84 9.79
CA LEU A 343 13.65 31.96 9.12
C LEU A 343 12.18 31.64 8.85
N SER A 344 11.27 32.52 9.26
CA SER A 344 9.81 32.32 9.17
C SER A 344 9.30 31.05 9.88
N ALA A 345 10.04 30.55 10.87
CA ALA A 345 9.63 29.38 11.65
C ALA A 345 8.60 29.73 12.74
N ALA A 346 7.75 28.78 13.08
CA ALA A 346 6.75 28.93 14.15
C ALA A 346 6.87 27.78 15.16
N ALA A 347 7.20 28.10 16.41
CA ALA A 347 7.25 27.16 17.53
C ALA A 347 6.22 27.58 18.59
N LEU A 348 5.12 26.84 18.73
CA LEU A 348 4.03 27.16 19.65
C LEU A 348 3.77 25.98 20.60
N GLY A 349 4.16 26.13 21.86
CA GLY A 349 4.06 25.12 22.91
C GLY A 349 5.31 25.10 23.81
N ASP A 350 5.15 24.58 25.03
CA ASP A 350 6.28 24.33 25.93
C ASP A 350 7.32 23.43 25.25
N SER A 351 8.59 23.86 25.22
CA SER A 351 9.70 23.17 24.57
C SER A 351 9.49 22.86 23.06
N ALA A 352 8.57 23.54 22.37
CA ALA A 352 8.39 23.37 20.93
C ALA A 352 9.63 23.89 20.18
N ASN A 353 10.14 23.14 19.19
CA ASN A 353 11.37 23.47 18.48
C ASN A 353 11.17 23.47 16.96
N ALA A 354 11.24 24.65 16.34
CA ALA A 354 11.18 24.86 14.90
C ALA A 354 12.49 25.48 14.41
N SER A 355 13.44 24.64 13.96
CA SER A 355 14.79 25.08 13.55
C SER A 355 14.99 25.21 12.03
N GLY A 356 14.07 24.67 11.22
CA GLY A 356 14.15 24.71 9.77
C GLY A 356 13.56 25.97 9.14
N PHE A 357 13.98 26.29 7.90
CA PHE A 357 13.38 27.39 7.13
C PHE A 357 11.88 27.14 6.90
N GLY A 358 11.02 28.06 7.34
CA GLY A 358 9.56 27.94 7.25
C GLY A 358 8.97 26.74 7.99
N SER A 359 9.70 26.16 8.96
CA SER A 359 9.22 25.00 9.71
C SER A 359 8.19 25.39 10.76
N THR A 360 7.29 24.47 11.10
CA THR A 360 6.22 24.70 12.07
C THR A 360 6.18 23.58 13.10
N ALA A 361 6.39 23.90 14.37
CA ALA A 361 6.25 23.01 15.51
C ALA A 361 5.12 23.51 16.42
N LEU A 362 4.00 22.78 16.48
CA LEU A 362 2.83 23.10 17.29
C LEU A 362 2.54 21.99 18.29
N GLY A 363 2.70 22.28 19.58
CA GLY A 363 2.43 21.35 20.68
C GLY A 363 3.64 21.15 21.59
N VAL A 364 3.39 20.68 22.81
CA VAL A 364 4.44 20.48 23.84
C VAL A 364 5.51 19.50 23.34
N GLY A 365 6.75 19.95 23.30
CA GLY A 365 7.92 19.19 22.82
C GLY A 365 7.85 18.75 21.35
N SER A 366 7.00 19.39 20.53
CA SER A 366 7.00 19.15 19.08
C SER A 366 8.31 19.64 18.45
N THR A 367 8.82 18.94 17.44
CA THR A 367 10.10 19.23 16.81
C THR A 367 9.96 19.23 15.29
N ALA A 368 10.32 20.33 14.64
CA ALA A 368 10.35 20.51 13.19
C ALA A 368 11.74 21.04 12.75
N SER A 369 12.65 20.13 12.40
CA SER A 369 14.08 20.42 12.36
C SER A 369 14.61 21.03 11.07
N ASP A 370 14.01 20.70 9.93
CA ASP A 370 14.52 21.03 8.59
C ASP A 370 13.48 21.85 7.78
N GLY A 371 13.87 22.30 6.59
CA GLY A 371 13.07 23.19 5.76
C GLY A 371 11.66 22.65 5.48
N SER A 372 10.65 23.51 5.60
CA SER A 372 9.23 23.17 5.38
C SER A 372 8.72 21.99 6.21
N ALA A 373 9.45 21.54 7.24
CA ALA A 373 9.00 20.48 8.13
C ALA A 373 7.85 20.98 9.00
N VAL A 374 6.85 20.13 9.22
CA VAL A 374 5.66 20.49 10.00
C VAL A 374 5.37 19.38 11.02
N ALA A 375 5.45 19.73 12.30
CA ALA A 375 5.13 18.86 13.42
C ALA A 375 3.95 19.43 14.22
N LEU A 376 2.81 18.76 14.20
CA LEU A 376 1.59 19.16 14.91
C LEU A 376 1.16 18.09 15.91
N GLY A 377 1.39 18.34 17.20
CA GLY A 377 0.99 17.45 18.29
C GLY A 377 2.06 17.35 19.38
N ARG A 378 1.66 16.91 20.57
CA ARG A 378 2.59 16.67 21.68
C ARG A 378 3.65 15.64 21.27
N LEU A 379 4.94 16.02 21.34
CA LEU A 379 6.09 15.21 20.92
C LEU A 379 6.01 14.72 19.45
N ALA A 380 5.30 15.43 18.57
CA ALA A 380 5.39 15.16 17.14
C ALA A 380 6.80 15.53 16.63
N ASN A 381 7.40 14.69 15.78
CA ASN A 381 8.76 14.87 15.27
C ASN A 381 8.78 14.83 13.74
N ALA A 382 9.13 15.94 13.12
CA ALA A 382 9.37 16.07 11.68
C ALA A 382 10.82 16.54 11.47
N SER A 383 11.73 15.61 11.20
CA SER A 383 13.18 15.87 11.31
C SER A 383 13.91 16.14 9.99
N ASN A 384 13.26 15.96 8.84
CA ASN A 384 13.86 16.10 7.51
C ASN A 384 13.06 17.06 6.61
N LEU A 385 13.70 17.52 5.53
CA LEU A 385 13.11 18.44 4.55
C LEU A 385 11.77 17.91 4.03
N GLY A 386 10.73 18.75 4.15
CA GLY A 386 9.37 18.44 3.72
C GLY A 386 8.63 17.38 4.54
N ALA A 387 9.18 16.93 5.67
CA ALA A 387 8.53 15.94 6.54
C ALA A 387 7.27 16.52 7.22
N LEU A 388 6.20 15.73 7.27
CA LEU A 388 4.93 16.10 7.88
C LEU A 388 4.54 15.11 8.98
N ALA A 389 4.58 15.53 10.24
CA ALA A 389 4.16 14.74 11.40
C ALA A 389 2.92 15.38 12.05
N ILE A 390 1.77 14.71 12.01
CA ILE A 390 0.53 15.18 12.61
C ILE A 390 -0.01 14.13 13.57
N GLY A 391 -0.16 14.50 14.85
CA GLY A 391 -0.64 13.62 15.91
C GLY A 391 0.39 13.48 17.03
N PRO A 392 -0.05 13.12 18.25
CA PRO A 392 0.88 12.99 19.38
C PRO A 392 1.86 11.83 19.14
N ILE A 393 3.16 12.09 19.35
CA ILE A 393 4.22 11.11 19.15
C ILE A 393 4.26 10.56 17.70
N SER A 394 3.75 11.31 16.73
CA SER A 394 3.97 11.01 15.30
C SER A 394 5.42 11.29 14.93
N ASN A 395 6.01 10.47 14.06
CA ASN A 395 7.43 10.51 13.74
C ASN A 395 7.65 10.40 12.23
N ALA A 396 7.90 11.53 11.58
CA ALA A 396 8.26 11.64 10.17
C ALA A 396 9.75 11.98 10.05
N THR A 397 10.58 10.96 9.84
CA THR A 397 12.06 11.10 9.78
C THR A 397 12.64 10.80 8.41
N GLY A 398 11.83 10.51 7.41
CA GLY A 398 12.30 10.40 6.02
C GLY A 398 12.21 11.73 5.30
N PHE A 399 12.99 11.89 4.23
CA PHE A 399 12.82 13.02 3.31
C PHE A 399 11.42 12.99 2.67
N ASN A 400 10.70 14.12 2.69
CA ASN A 400 9.31 14.21 2.21
C ASN A 400 8.34 13.17 2.80
N SER A 401 8.62 12.62 3.99
CA SER A 401 7.76 11.59 4.58
C SER A 401 6.54 12.18 5.28
N ILE A 402 5.46 11.40 5.36
CA ILE A 402 4.19 11.82 5.96
C ILE A 402 3.79 10.82 7.06
N ALA A 403 3.69 11.28 8.30
CA ALA A 403 3.17 10.54 9.45
C ALA A 403 1.90 11.22 9.98
N LEU A 404 0.73 10.59 9.81
CA LEU A 404 -0.57 11.13 10.22
C LEU A 404 -1.28 10.18 11.20
N GLY A 405 -1.40 10.59 12.45
CA GLY A 405 -2.03 9.84 13.55
C GLY A 405 -1.10 9.64 14.74
N GLY A 406 -1.67 9.24 15.88
CA GLY A 406 -0.87 8.99 17.08
C GLY A 406 0.04 7.78 16.91
N LEU A 407 1.33 7.92 17.21
CA LEU A 407 2.36 6.89 16.99
C LEU A 407 2.60 6.49 15.52
N ALA A 408 2.13 7.26 14.54
CA ALA A 408 2.47 7.00 13.14
C ALA A 408 3.98 7.17 12.91
N GLN A 409 4.64 6.19 12.27
CA GLN A 409 6.06 6.21 11.94
C GLN A 409 6.27 6.14 10.43
N ALA A 410 6.83 7.20 9.85
CA ALA A 410 7.25 7.28 8.45
C ALA A 410 8.75 7.58 8.41
N THR A 411 9.57 6.53 8.48
CA THR A 411 11.00 6.64 8.80
C THR A 411 11.94 6.62 7.59
N ALA A 412 11.44 6.19 6.44
CA ALA A 412 12.18 6.18 5.18
C ALA A 412 11.72 7.30 4.22
N ASP A 413 12.56 7.61 3.24
CA ASP A 413 12.28 8.66 2.25
C ASP A 413 11.02 8.34 1.44
N GLY A 414 10.18 9.36 1.22
CA GLY A 414 8.90 9.22 0.52
C GLY A 414 7.84 8.38 1.25
N ALA A 415 8.15 7.85 2.45
CA ALA A 415 7.26 6.96 3.17
C ALA A 415 6.00 7.69 3.67
N ILE A 416 4.86 7.01 3.61
CA ILE A 416 3.56 7.51 4.06
C ILE A 416 3.01 6.55 5.12
N SER A 417 2.87 7.01 6.35
CA SER A 417 2.27 6.28 7.47
C SER A 417 1.02 7.02 7.94
N ILE A 418 -0.15 6.42 7.72
CA ILE A 418 -1.45 7.01 8.08
C ILE A 418 -2.18 6.06 9.01
N GLY A 419 -2.55 6.57 10.18
CA GLY A 419 -3.23 5.84 11.24
C GLY A 419 -2.39 5.77 12.49
N GLY A 420 -2.67 4.76 13.30
CA GLY A 420 -2.15 4.68 14.66
C GLY A 420 -3.13 5.29 15.65
N SER A 421 -3.07 4.80 16.89
CA SER A 421 -3.88 5.32 17.98
C SER A 421 -2.99 5.43 19.20
N ASN A 422 -3.29 6.40 20.07
CA ASN A 422 -2.48 6.66 21.27
C ASN A 422 -2.37 5.45 22.23
N ALA A 423 -3.18 4.41 22.02
CA ALA A 423 -3.24 3.19 22.83
C ALA A 423 -3.21 1.89 22.01
N GLY A 424 -3.00 1.97 20.69
CA GLY A 424 -3.00 0.81 19.81
C GLY A 424 -1.65 0.56 19.16
N PRO A 425 -1.54 -0.44 18.28
CA PRO A 425 -0.32 -0.68 17.55
C PRO A 425 -0.03 0.49 16.59
N LEU A 426 1.25 0.88 16.59
CA LEU A 426 1.79 1.92 15.71
C LEU A 426 1.63 1.53 14.23
N THR A 427 1.55 2.51 13.34
CA THR A 427 1.66 2.29 11.89
C THR A 427 3.09 2.57 11.46
N ASN A 428 3.67 1.68 10.67
CA ASN A 428 5.09 1.76 10.33
C ASN A 428 5.30 1.66 8.82
N ALA A 429 5.69 2.77 8.21
CA ALA A 429 6.21 2.81 6.85
C ALA A 429 7.72 3.03 6.93
N SER A 430 8.51 1.96 6.78
CA SER A 430 9.97 1.97 6.94
C SER A 430 10.74 1.58 5.69
N GLY A 431 10.04 1.19 4.61
CA GLY A 431 10.64 1.08 3.28
C GLY A 431 10.61 2.41 2.53
N VAL A 432 11.57 2.63 1.62
CA VAL A 432 11.57 3.80 0.74
C VAL A 432 10.31 3.77 -0.13
N ASP A 433 9.63 4.91 -0.26
CA ASP A 433 8.35 5.07 -0.97
C ASP A 433 7.24 4.11 -0.49
N ALA A 434 7.35 3.57 0.73
CA ALA A 434 6.37 2.65 1.28
C ALA A 434 5.14 3.37 1.84
N VAL A 435 3.98 2.71 1.76
CA VAL A 435 2.69 3.26 2.23
C VAL A 435 2.06 2.31 3.24
N ALA A 436 1.94 2.73 4.50
CA ALA A 436 1.26 2.00 5.57
C ALA A 436 0.00 2.76 6.02
N ILE A 437 -1.18 2.14 5.89
CA ILE A 437 -2.47 2.74 6.24
C ILE A 437 -3.25 1.82 7.18
N GLY A 438 -3.62 2.34 8.36
CA GLY A 438 -4.45 1.67 9.37
C GLY A 438 -3.66 1.11 10.55
N SER A 439 -4.21 1.17 11.77
CA SER A 439 -3.49 0.82 13.01
C SER A 439 -2.78 -0.54 12.95
N GLY A 440 -1.48 -0.56 13.27
CA GLY A 440 -0.66 -1.77 13.19
C GLY A 440 -0.20 -2.18 11.79
N ALA A 441 -0.53 -1.43 10.73
CA ALA A 441 -0.03 -1.70 9.38
C ALA A 441 1.49 -1.51 9.33
N VAL A 442 2.18 -2.43 8.65
CA VAL A 442 3.63 -2.44 8.45
C VAL A 442 3.94 -2.54 6.97
N ALA A 443 4.58 -1.51 6.41
CA ALA A 443 5.12 -1.48 5.06
C ALA A 443 6.64 -1.29 5.15
N SER A 444 7.39 -2.40 5.12
CA SER A 444 8.84 -2.38 5.33
C SER A 444 9.66 -2.65 4.06
N GLY A 445 9.04 -3.17 3.00
CA GLY A 445 9.70 -3.32 1.70
C GLY A 445 9.74 -2.00 0.92
N VAL A 446 10.70 -1.86 0.00
CA VAL A 446 10.78 -0.70 -0.90
C VAL A 446 9.58 -0.70 -1.84
N ASN A 447 8.92 0.45 -2.05
CA ASN A 447 7.69 0.59 -2.85
C ASN A 447 6.53 -0.32 -2.38
N SER A 448 6.52 -0.71 -1.11
CA SER A 448 5.49 -1.61 -0.57
C SER A 448 4.22 -0.86 -0.13
N ILE A 449 3.07 -1.52 -0.19
CA ILE A 449 1.77 -0.96 0.23
C ILE A 449 1.13 -1.89 1.24
N ALA A 450 0.95 -1.46 2.48
CA ALA A 450 0.16 -2.14 3.51
C ALA A 450 -1.07 -1.29 3.86
N ASN A 451 -2.27 -1.74 3.48
CA ASN A 451 -3.52 -1.03 3.73
C ASN A 451 -4.52 -1.92 4.49
N GLY A 452 -4.75 -1.61 5.75
CA GLY A 452 -5.65 -2.31 6.64
C GLY A 452 -5.04 -2.49 8.02
N ARG A 453 -5.89 -2.62 9.05
CA ARG A 453 -5.42 -2.89 10.43
C ARG A 453 -4.51 -4.13 10.40
N THR A 454 -3.33 -4.02 11.01
CA THR A 454 -2.33 -5.11 11.11
C THR A 454 -1.93 -5.76 9.78
N SER A 455 -2.11 -5.09 8.64
CA SER A 455 -1.59 -5.55 7.34
C SER A 455 -0.06 -5.50 7.33
N ASN A 456 0.60 -6.42 6.61
CA ASN A 456 2.05 -6.51 6.55
C ASN A 456 2.54 -6.70 5.11
N ALA A 457 3.15 -5.67 4.54
CA ALA A 457 3.82 -5.69 3.25
C ALA A 457 5.34 -5.57 3.48
N SER A 458 6.00 -6.70 3.72
CA SER A 458 7.43 -6.72 4.07
C SER A 458 8.36 -7.03 2.90
N GLY A 459 7.82 -7.50 1.78
CA GLY A 459 8.58 -7.68 0.54
C GLY A 459 8.73 -6.39 -0.25
N ASP A 460 9.81 -6.25 -1.01
CA ASP A 460 9.93 -5.16 -1.99
C ASP A 460 8.81 -5.27 -3.03
N THR A 461 8.30 -4.13 -3.49
CA THR A 461 7.19 -4.01 -4.46
C THR A 461 5.92 -4.78 -4.07
N SER A 462 5.79 -5.18 -2.80
CA SER A 462 4.68 -6.00 -2.32
C SER A 462 3.44 -5.16 -1.97
N THR A 463 2.26 -5.77 -2.06
CA THR A 463 0.97 -5.13 -1.76
C THR A 463 0.14 -6.02 -0.84
N ALA A 464 -0.17 -5.55 0.37
CA ALA A 464 -1.05 -6.18 1.35
C ALA A 464 -2.27 -5.28 1.61
N ILE A 465 -3.46 -5.66 1.14
CA ILE A 465 -4.70 -4.89 1.32
C ILE A 465 -5.75 -5.75 2.03
N GLY A 466 -6.16 -5.35 3.23
CA GLY A 466 -7.11 -6.08 4.07
C GLY A 466 -6.67 -6.16 5.52
N ASN A 467 -7.58 -6.51 6.43
CA ASN A 467 -7.20 -6.72 7.81
C ASN A 467 -6.28 -7.95 7.91
N ALA A 468 -5.11 -7.78 8.53
CA ALA A 468 -4.12 -8.86 8.68
C ALA A 468 -3.67 -9.53 7.36
N ALA A 469 -3.81 -8.85 6.22
CA ALA A 469 -3.24 -9.31 4.95
C ALA A 469 -1.70 -9.34 5.04
N GLN A 470 -1.07 -10.37 4.47
CA GLN A 470 0.38 -10.62 4.56
C GLN A 470 0.98 -10.81 3.17
N ALA A 471 1.77 -9.83 2.72
CA ALA A 471 2.59 -9.90 1.51
C ALA A 471 4.07 -9.82 1.91
N THR A 472 4.70 -10.98 2.17
CA THR A 472 5.98 -11.03 2.90
C THR A 472 7.23 -11.20 2.03
N ASN A 473 7.06 -11.40 0.73
CA ASN A 473 8.15 -11.60 -0.23
C ASN A 473 8.06 -10.60 -1.41
N THR A 474 9.14 -10.47 -2.18
CA THR A 474 9.22 -9.56 -3.32
C THR A 474 8.11 -9.84 -4.35
N ASP A 475 7.50 -8.77 -4.87
CA ASP A 475 6.38 -8.80 -5.83
C ASP A 475 5.13 -9.57 -5.33
N ALA A 476 5.02 -9.83 -4.02
CA ALA A 476 3.86 -10.52 -3.46
C ALA A 476 2.62 -9.61 -3.39
N VAL A 477 1.45 -10.15 -3.73
CA VAL A 477 0.17 -9.43 -3.68
C VAL A 477 -0.83 -10.21 -2.83
N ALA A 478 -1.20 -9.67 -1.67
CA ALA A 478 -2.22 -10.22 -0.77
C ALA A 478 -3.40 -9.24 -0.66
N ILE A 479 -4.59 -9.62 -1.13
CA ILE A 479 -5.79 -8.78 -1.09
C ILE A 479 -6.95 -9.56 -0.46
N GLY A 480 -7.36 -9.19 0.75
CA GLY A 480 -8.44 -9.84 1.51
C GLY A 480 -8.16 -9.88 3.01
N ASP A 481 -9.19 -10.14 3.83
CA ASP A 481 -9.00 -10.39 5.26
C ASP A 481 -8.13 -11.64 5.45
N GLN A 482 -6.98 -11.50 6.14
CA GLN A 482 -6.04 -12.60 6.38
C GLN A 482 -5.49 -13.30 5.11
N ALA A 483 -5.56 -12.65 3.94
CA ALA A 483 -4.92 -13.17 2.73
C ALA A 483 -3.40 -13.26 2.92
N ALA A 484 -2.77 -14.35 2.49
CA ALA A 484 -1.34 -14.61 2.70
C ALA A 484 -0.64 -14.95 1.37
N ALA A 485 0.11 -13.98 0.85
CA ALA A 485 1.05 -14.14 -0.26
C ALA A 485 2.48 -14.15 0.30
N SER A 486 2.99 -15.34 0.62
CA SER A 486 4.30 -15.53 1.25
C SER A 486 5.35 -16.16 0.35
N GLY A 487 5.03 -16.48 -0.91
CA GLY A 487 6.00 -16.87 -1.93
C GLY A 487 6.59 -15.69 -2.70
N LEU A 488 7.76 -15.85 -3.30
CA LEU A 488 8.32 -14.92 -4.30
C LEU A 488 7.38 -14.83 -5.51
N ASN A 489 7.03 -13.62 -5.96
CA ASN A 489 6.11 -13.39 -7.09
C ASN A 489 4.75 -14.10 -6.90
N SER A 490 4.25 -14.16 -5.67
CA SER A 490 2.98 -14.85 -5.35
C SER A 490 1.79 -13.88 -5.34
N THR A 491 0.60 -14.40 -5.60
CA THR A 491 -0.65 -13.61 -5.55
C THR A 491 -1.73 -14.38 -4.82
N ALA A 492 -2.29 -13.80 -3.75
CA ALA A 492 -3.39 -14.32 -2.96
C ALA A 492 -4.51 -13.27 -2.90
N VAL A 493 -5.65 -13.55 -3.54
CA VAL A 493 -6.81 -12.64 -3.60
C VAL A 493 -8.05 -13.36 -3.09
N GLY A 494 -8.64 -12.84 -2.01
CA GLY A 494 -9.76 -13.42 -1.29
C GLY A 494 -9.43 -13.57 0.19
N SER A 495 -10.44 -13.50 1.07
CA SER A 495 -10.20 -13.70 2.51
C SER A 495 -9.61 -15.08 2.75
N GLU A 496 -8.63 -15.18 3.65
CA GLU A 496 -7.93 -16.42 4.01
C GLU A 496 -7.31 -17.18 2.81
N SER A 497 -7.12 -16.52 1.66
CA SER A 497 -6.43 -17.11 0.51
C SER A 497 -4.94 -17.26 0.81
N GLN A 498 -4.32 -18.34 0.31
CA GLN A 498 -2.93 -18.71 0.60
C GLN A 498 -2.15 -18.99 -0.68
N ALA A 499 -1.11 -18.20 -0.94
CA ALA A 499 -0.15 -18.38 -2.02
C ALA A 499 1.27 -18.42 -1.41
N THR A 500 1.72 -19.61 -1.01
CA THR A 500 2.84 -19.76 -0.07
C THR A 500 4.18 -20.12 -0.71
N GLN A 501 4.19 -20.44 -2.01
CA GLN A 501 5.40 -20.83 -2.74
C GLN A 501 5.69 -19.89 -3.92
N ALA A 502 6.90 -19.98 -4.48
CA ALA A 502 7.32 -19.13 -5.58
C ALA A 502 6.40 -19.27 -6.82
N GLY A 503 5.95 -18.13 -7.36
CA GLY A 503 5.11 -18.04 -8.56
C GLY A 503 3.70 -18.59 -8.39
N THR A 504 3.19 -18.70 -7.16
CA THR A 504 1.83 -19.21 -6.88
C THR A 504 0.75 -18.16 -7.12
N SER A 505 -0.45 -18.63 -7.49
CA SER A 505 -1.63 -17.78 -7.70
C SER A 505 -2.86 -18.42 -7.06
N ALA A 506 -3.42 -17.81 -6.02
CA ALA A 506 -4.62 -18.23 -5.32
C ALA A 506 -5.70 -17.14 -5.42
N TYR A 507 -6.87 -17.46 -5.98
CA TYR A 507 -8.00 -16.55 -6.11
C TYR A 507 -9.28 -17.20 -5.57
N GLY A 508 -9.87 -16.62 -4.52
CA GLY A 508 -11.11 -17.08 -3.87
C GLY A 508 -11.00 -17.14 -2.34
N TRP A 509 -12.14 -17.17 -1.63
CA TRP A 509 -12.16 -17.37 -0.18
C TRP A 509 -11.58 -18.75 0.15
N GLN A 510 -10.57 -18.79 1.02
CA GLN A 510 -9.85 -20.02 1.39
C GLN A 510 -9.22 -20.80 0.22
N ALA A 511 -8.93 -20.16 -0.91
CA ALA A 511 -8.14 -20.76 -1.99
C ALA A 511 -6.68 -20.98 -1.53
N ALA A 512 -6.09 -22.14 -1.82
CA ALA A 512 -4.74 -22.50 -1.39
C ALA A 512 -3.87 -22.99 -2.57
N ALA A 513 -2.94 -22.15 -3.03
CA ALA A 513 -1.86 -22.51 -3.96
C ALA A 513 -0.56 -22.70 -3.16
N THR A 514 -0.22 -23.95 -2.85
CA THR A 514 0.90 -24.31 -1.95
C THR A 514 2.01 -25.11 -2.63
N GLY A 515 1.86 -25.45 -3.91
CA GLY A 515 2.93 -26.00 -4.74
C GLY A 515 3.67 -24.90 -5.52
N VAL A 516 4.95 -25.10 -5.84
CA VAL A 516 5.73 -24.12 -6.64
C VAL A 516 5.07 -23.91 -8.01
N ARG A 517 4.83 -22.65 -8.41
CA ARG A 517 4.10 -22.28 -9.65
C ARG A 517 2.68 -22.88 -9.76
N ALA A 518 2.04 -23.20 -8.64
CA ALA A 518 0.68 -23.71 -8.63
C ALA A 518 -0.37 -22.59 -8.81
N THR A 519 -1.50 -22.93 -9.41
CA THR A 519 -2.64 -22.02 -9.63
C THR A 519 -3.92 -22.61 -9.03
N ALA A 520 -4.56 -21.89 -8.12
CA ALA A 520 -5.79 -22.29 -7.44
C ALA A 520 -6.87 -21.21 -7.62
N LEU A 521 -7.97 -21.52 -8.32
CA LEU A 521 -9.05 -20.57 -8.65
C LEU A 521 -10.42 -21.09 -8.15
N GLY A 522 -10.97 -20.53 -7.07
CA GLY A 522 -12.26 -20.94 -6.50
C GLY A 522 -12.34 -20.84 -4.98
N HIS A 523 -13.51 -21.12 -4.42
CA HIS A 523 -13.68 -21.28 -2.97
C HIS A 523 -13.15 -22.65 -2.52
N LEU A 524 -12.38 -22.74 -1.43
CA LEU A 524 -11.81 -24.00 -0.90
C LEU A 524 -10.95 -24.81 -1.89
N THR A 525 -10.51 -24.21 -2.99
CA THR A 525 -9.67 -24.91 -3.99
C THR A 525 -8.25 -25.11 -3.46
N VAL A 526 -7.62 -26.23 -3.80
CA VAL A 526 -6.27 -26.60 -3.35
C VAL A 526 -5.42 -27.01 -4.55
N ALA A 527 -4.34 -26.29 -4.80
CA ALA A 527 -3.29 -26.64 -5.75
C ALA A 527 -1.95 -26.81 -4.99
N SER A 528 -1.67 -28.02 -4.51
CA SER A 528 -0.49 -28.30 -3.67
C SER A 528 0.68 -28.95 -4.42
N GLY A 529 0.45 -29.40 -5.66
CA GLY A 529 1.50 -29.94 -6.52
C GLY A 529 2.33 -28.86 -7.22
N GLU A 530 3.60 -29.15 -7.52
CA GLU A 530 4.41 -28.25 -8.34
C GLU A 530 3.82 -28.13 -9.75
N ARG A 531 3.67 -26.90 -10.27
CA ARG A 531 3.00 -26.57 -11.54
C ARG A 531 1.56 -27.12 -11.65
N SER A 532 0.89 -27.40 -10.53
CA SER A 532 -0.49 -27.91 -10.57
C SER A 532 -1.51 -26.78 -10.79
N THR A 533 -2.68 -27.14 -11.34
CA THR A 533 -3.78 -26.20 -11.61
C THR A 533 -5.09 -26.75 -11.05
N ALA A 534 -5.71 -26.05 -10.11
CA ALA A 534 -7.02 -26.37 -9.56
C ALA A 534 -8.02 -25.22 -9.85
N VAL A 535 -9.17 -25.53 -10.43
CA VAL A 535 -10.21 -24.55 -10.80
C VAL A 535 -11.58 -25.09 -10.44
N GLY A 536 -12.29 -24.41 -9.54
CA GLY A 536 -13.62 -24.81 -9.06
C GLY A 536 -13.72 -24.84 -7.54
N GLU A 537 -14.95 -24.88 -7.04
CA GLU A 537 -15.21 -25.02 -5.60
C GLU A 537 -14.70 -26.39 -5.12
N GLY A 538 -13.84 -26.41 -4.10
CA GLY A 538 -13.27 -27.64 -3.55
C GLY A 538 -12.39 -28.48 -4.51
N ALA A 539 -12.01 -27.95 -5.69
CA ALA A 539 -11.13 -28.66 -6.62
C ALA A 539 -9.73 -28.87 -6.01
N SER A 540 -9.14 -30.05 -6.17
CA SER A 540 -7.86 -30.45 -5.57
C SER A 540 -6.89 -31.04 -6.60
N ALA A 541 -5.78 -30.32 -6.86
CA ALA A 541 -4.68 -30.76 -7.71
C ALA A 541 -3.40 -30.90 -6.88
N SER A 542 -3.14 -32.11 -6.35
CA SER A 542 -2.20 -32.31 -5.24
C SER A 542 -0.83 -32.88 -5.61
N ALA A 543 -0.56 -33.14 -6.89
CA ALA A 543 0.66 -33.78 -7.37
C ALA A 543 1.33 -32.98 -8.50
N LEU A 544 2.58 -33.34 -8.85
CA LEU A 544 3.37 -32.67 -9.89
C LEU A 544 2.56 -32.61 -11.19
N THR A 545 2.50 -31.42 -11.80
CA THR A 545 1.84 -31.14 -13.09
C THR A 545 0.36 -31.56 -13.19
N SER A 546 -0.31 -31.84 -12.07
CA SER A 546 -1.70 -32.29 -12.06
C SER A 546 -2.69 -31.14 -12.32
N THR A 547 -3.83 -31.45 -12.95
CA THR A 547 -4.87 -30.49 -13.33
C THR A 547 -6.24 -30.97 -12.86
N ALA A 548 -6.92 -30.20 -12.01
CA ALA A 548 -8.28 -30.46 -11.54
C ALA A 548 -9.20 -29.28 -11.90
N ILE A 549 -10.19 -29.49 -12.77
CA ILE A 549 -11.12 -28.45 -13.23
C ILE A 549 -12.56 -28.93 -13.03
N GLY A 550 -13.28 -28.33 -12.08
CA GLY A 550 -14.65 -28.68 -11.73
C GLY A 550 -14.90 -28.64 -10.23
N ASN A 551 -16.17 -28.53 -9.83
CA ASN A 551 -16.56 -28.64 -8.43
C ASN A 551 -16.13 -30.01 -7.88
N LEU A 552 -15.37 -30.03 -6.78
CA LEU A 552 -14.84 -31.26 -6.15
C LEU A 552 -14.01 -32.17 -7.07
N ALA A 553 -13.44 -31.66 -8.18
CA ALA A 553 -12.54 -32.43 -9.04
C ALA A 553 -11.23 -32.76 -8.29
N VAL A 554 -10.73 -33.99 -8.40
CA VAL A 554 -9.52 -34.47 -7.71
C VAL A 554 -8.51 -35.04 -8.70
N ALA A 555 -7.33 -34.44 -8.76
CA ALA A 555 -6.17 -34.91 -9.52
C ALA A 555 -4.98 -35.11 -8.57
N SER A 556 -4.80 -36.34 -8.08
CA SER A 556 -3.96 -36.61 -6.90
C SER A 556 -2.62 -37.29 -7.18
N ASP A 557 -2.28 -37.55 -8.45
CA ASP A 557 -1.03 -38.20 -8.87
C ASP A 557 -0.36 -37.42 -10.02
N GLU A 558 0.89 -37.74 -10.35
CA GLU A 558 1.70 -37.01 -11.33
C GLU A 558 1.07 -37.04 -12.74
N ASP A 559 1.04 -35.87 -13.40
CA ASP A 559 0.36 -35.63 -14.68
C ASP A 559 -1.14 -36.01 -14.72
N ALA A 560 -1.78 -36.19 -13.56
CA ALA A 560 -3.20 -36.53 -13.50
C ALA A 560 -4.07 -35.35 -13.99
N VAL A 561 -5.08 -35.65 -14.82
CA VAL A 561 -6.01 -34.65 -15.36
C VAL A 561 -7.45 -35.02 -15.00
N ALA A 562 -8.10 -34.28 -14.12
CA ALA A 562 -9.51 -34.43 -13.77
C ALA A 562 -10.31 -33.20 -14.25
N VAL A 563 -11.29 -33.40 -15.14
CA VAL A 563 -12.14 -32.33 -15.67
C VAL A 563 -13.62 -32.72 -15.58
N GLY A 564 -14.36 -32.09 -14.67
CA GLY A 564 -15.78 -32.33 -14.43
C GLY A 564 -16.15 -32.24 -12.94
N ASP A 565 -17.44 -32.11 -12.64
CA ASP A 565 -17.97 -32.19 -11.27
C ASP A 565 -17.63 -33.56 -10.66
N ALA A 566 -16.94 -33.58 -9.52
CA ALA A 566 -16.47 -34.78 -8.84
C ALA A 566 -15.66 -35.78 -9.70
N ALA A 567 -15.00 -35.31 -10.77
CA ALA A 567 -14.07 -36.14 -11.56
C ALA A 567 -12.84 -36.52 -10.72
N GLN A 568 -12.38 -37.77 -10.81
CA GLN A 568 -11.28 -38.31 -10.01
C GLN A 568 -10.22 -38.96 -10.90
N ALA A 569 -9.07 -38.30 -11.04
CA ALA A 569 -7.86 -38.83 -11.66
C ALA A 569 -6.83 -39.12 -10.56
N THR A 570 -6.78 -40.36 -10.08
CA THR A 570 -6.00 -40.76 -8.89
C THR A 570 -4.86 -41.73 -9.19
N GLY A 571 -4.71 -42.16 -10.44
CA GLY A 571 -3.56 -42.96 -10.88
C GLY A 571 -2.46 -42.10 -11.52
N PHE A 572 -1.20 -42.54 -11.42
CA PHE A 572 -0.05 -41.96 -12.13
C PHE A 572 -0.32 -41.85 -13.64
N HIS A 573 -0.18 -40.66 -14.24
CA HIS A 573 -0.51 -40.35 -15.64
C HIS A 573 -1.98 -40.63 -16.04
N SER A 574 -2.93 -40.55 -15.11
CA SER A 574 -4.35 -40.81 -15.40
C SER A 574 -5.10 -39.59 -15.94
N THR A 575 -6.18 -39.82 -16.69
CA THR A 575 -7.05 -38.74 -17.20
C THR A 575 -8.51 -39.12 -17.01
N ALA A 576 -9.28 -38.30 -16.29
CA ALA A 576 -10.72 -38.44 -16.07
C ALA A 576 -11.46 -37.18 -16.56
N ILE A 577 -12.23 -37.28 -17.65
CA ILE A 577 -12.99 -36.16 -18.22
C ILE A 577 -14.47 -36.52 -18.24
N GLY A 578 -15.29 -35.79 -17.48
CA GLY A 578 -16.73 -36.03 -17.29
C GLY A 578 -17.10 -35.94 -15.82
N GLY A 579 -18.36 -35.57 -15.52
CA GLY A 579 -18.83 -35.56 -14.14
C GLY A 579 -18.79 -36.98 -13.55
N GLU A 580 -18.28 -37.12 -12.32
CA GLU A 580 -18.07 -38.39 -11.62
C GLU A 580 -17.23 -39.41 -12.41
N ALA A 581 -16.43 -39.00 -13.41
CA ALA A 581 -15.51 -39.88 -14.10
C ALA A 581 -14.38 -40.32 -13.15
N VAL A 582 -13.96 -41.57 -13.21
CA VAL A 582 -12.93 -42.16 -12.33
C VAL A 582 -11.84 -42.81 -13.17
N ALA A 583 -10.61 -42.32 -13.06
CA ALA A 583 -9.41 -42.94 -13.61
C ALA A 583 -8.40 -43.19 -12.47
N SER A 584 -8.38 -44.40 -11.92
CA SER A 584 -7.56 -44.74 -10.75
C SER A 584 -6.40 -45.69 -11.04
N GLY A 585 -6.38 -46.31 -12.23
CA GLY A 585 -5.24 -47.11 -12.69
C GLY A 585 -4.07 -46.26 -13.19
N VAL A 586 -2.86 -46.80 -13.13
CA VAL A 586 -1.66 -46.18 -13.73
C VAL A 586 -1.85 -46.03 -15.24
N GLY A 587 -1.81 -44.82 -15.78
CA GLY A 587 -2.05 -44.53 -17.20
C GLY A 587 -3.50 -44.77 -17.64
N ALA A 588 -4.44 -44.82 -16.69
CA ALA A 588 -5.85 -45.05 -17.00
C ALA A 588 -6.52 -43.79 -17.59
N GLN A 589 -7.45 -44.00 -18.50
CA GLN A 589 -8.14 -42.93 -19.23
C GLN A 589 -9.65 -43.15 -19.18
N ALA A 590 -10.40 -42.25 -18.55
CA ALA A 590 -11.85 -42.28 -18.45
C ALA A 590 -12.45 -41.02 -19.09
N PHE A 591 -13.32 -41.18 -20.09
CA PHE A 591 -13.98 -40.10 -20.81
C PHE A 591 -15.49 -40.33 -20.86
N GLY A 592 -16.27 -39.51 -20.16
CA GLY A 592 -17.73 -39.57 -20.08
C GLY A 592 -18.26 -39.45 -18.65
N TRP A 593 -19.53 -39.06 -18.48
CA TRP A 593 -20.16 -39.03 -17.15
C TRP A 593 -20.20 -40.45 -16.56
N GLN A 594 -19.68 -40.61 -15.34
CA GLN A 594 -19.48 -41.89 -14.65
C GLN A 594 -18.65 -42.93 -15.44
N ALA A 595 -17.79 -42.51 -16.38
CA ALA A 595 -16.83 -43.44 -16.98
C ALA A 595 -15.81 -43.89 -15.91
N SER A 596 -15.45 -45.17 -15.88
CA SER A 596 -14.59 -45.76 -14.86
C SER A 596 -13.48 -46.59 -15.49
N ALA A 597 -12.24 -46.12 -15.38
CA ALA A 597 -11.02 -46.82 -15.80
C ALA A 597 -10.16 -47.11 -14.56
N THR A 598 -10.34 -48.30 -13.97
CA THR A 598 -9.66 -48.70 -12.72
C THR A 598 -8.48 -49.65 -12.96
N GLY A 599 -8.42 -50.29 -14.13
CA GLY A 599 -7.27 -51.10 -14.54
C GLY A 599 -6.07 -50.23 -14.95
N GLY A 600 -4.85 -50.72 -14.74
CA GLY A 600 -3.65 -50.06 -15.27
C GLY A 600 -3.66 -50.03 -16.79
N GLN A 601 -3.35 -48.89 -17.39
CA GLN A 601 -3.40 -48.62 -18.84
C GLN A 601 -4.79 -48.86 -19.46
N ALA A 602 -5.85 -48.84 -18.65
CA ALA A 602 -7.21 -49.06 -19.12
C ALA A 602 -7.81 -47.81 -19.78
N THR A 603 -8.69 -47.99 -20.76
CA THR A 603 -9.39 -46.89 -21.44
C THR A 603 -10.90 -47.11 -21.41
N ALA A 604 -11.66 -46.24 -20.74
CA ALA A 604 -13.11 -46.22 -20.72
C ALA A 604 -13.63 -44.96 -21.44
N LEU A 605 -14.31 -45.12 -22.58
CA LEU A 605 -14.85 -44.02 -23.39
C LEU A 605 -16.35 -44.20 -23.59
N GLY A 606 -17.15 -43.39 -22.89
CA GLY A 606 -18.61 -43.40 -22.93
C GLY A 606 -19.24 -43.23 -21.54
N ARG A 607 -20.50 -42.78 -21.51
CA ARG A 607 -21.26 -42.67 -20.26
C ARG A 607 -21.34 -44.05 -19.58
N GLN A 608 -20.91 -44.16 -18.32
CA GLN A 608 -20.88 -45.43 -17.56
C GLN A 608 -20.05 -46.55 -18.22
N ALA A 609 -19.10 -46.24 -19.09
CA ALA A 609 -18.14 -47.23 -19.59
C ALA A 609 -17.23 -47.69 -18.43
N SER A 610 -16.91 -48.97 -18.34
CA SER A 610 -16.11 -49.58 -17.26
C SER A 610 -14.96 -50.41 -17.84
N ALA A 611 -13.72 -50.01 -17.59
CA ALA A 611 -12.50 -50.71 -17.99
C ALA A 611 -11.69 -51.05 -16.72
N ALA A 612 -11.89 -52.26 -16.19
CA ALA A 612 -11.34 -52.67 -14.90
C ALA A 612 -10.11 -53.61 -15.00
N GLY A 613 -9.91 -54.24 -16.16
CA GLY A 613 -8.74 -55.10 -16.40
C GLY A 613 -7.48 -54.31 -16.76
N PHE A 614 -6.30 -54.87 -16.52
CA PHE A 614 -5.03 -54.31 -17.01
C PHE A 614 -5.03 -54.25 -18.54
N GLN A 615 -4.67 -53.12 -19.13
CA GLN A 615 -4.71 -52.86 -20.59
C GLN A 615 -6.10 -53.11 -21.23
N SER A 616 -7.18 -52.96 -20.47
CA SER A 616 -8.54 -53.14 -20.99
C SER A 616 -9.08 -51.89 -21.70
N THR A 617 -9.98 -52.06 -22.67
CA THR A 617 -10.62 -50.95 -23.40
C THR A 617 -12.13 -51.12 -23.47
N ALA A 618 -12.91 -50.20 -22.90
CA ALA A 618 -14.37 -50.14 -23.00
C ALA A 618 -14.80 -48.91 -23.81
N LEU A 619 -15.39 -49.11 -24.98
CA LEU A 619 -15.80 -48.06 -25.92
C LEU A 619 -17.31 -48.12 -26.18
N GLY A 620 -18.07 -47.23 -25.55
CA GLY A 620 -19.53 -47.15 -25.70
C GLY A 620 -20.24 -46.92 -24.36
N GLN A 621 -21.49 -46.45 -24.42
CA GLN A 621 -22.30 -46.30 -23.21
C GLN A 621 -22.50 -47.67 -22.55
N SER A 622 -22.20 -47.77 -21.26
CA SER A 622 -22.25 -49.02 -20.48
C SER A 622 -21.42 -50.19 -21.03
N ALA A 623 -20.40 -49.94 -21.85
CA ALA A 623 -19.44 -50.98 -22.24
C ALA A 623 -18.61 -51.42 -21.01
N SER A 624 -18.31 -52.72 -20.88
CA SER A 624 -17.62 -53.31 -19.73
C SER A 624 -16.47 -54.24 -20.18
N ALA A 625 -15.25 -53.83 -19.90
CA ALA A 625 -14.02 -54.60 -20.15
C ALA A 625 -13.37 -54.95 -18.79
N GLY A 626 -13.84 -56.04 -18.18
CA GLY A 626 -13.48 -56.43 -16.81
C GLY A 626 -12.20 -57.25 -16.67
N PHE A 627 -11.60 -57.70 -17.77
CA PHE A 627 -10.50 -58.67 -17.77
C PHE A 627 -9.25 -58.12 -18.45
N ASP A 628 -8.08 -58.66 -18.10
CA ASP A 628 -6.80 -58.20 -18.65
C ASP A 628 -6.75 -58.36 -20.17
N GLY A 629 -6.28 -57.31 -20.87
CA GLY A 629 -6.21 -57.24 -22.32
C GLY A 629 -7.57 -57.29 -23.04
N SER A 630 -8.69 -57.23 -22.31
CA SER A 630 -10.02 -57.31 -22.93
C SER A 630 -10.46 -55.98 -23.56
N THR A 631 -11.21 -56.05 -24.65
CA THR A 631 -11.75 -54.90 -25.36
C THR A 631 -13.25 -55.08 -25.58
N ALA A 632 -14.08 -54.14 -25.12
CA ALA A 632 -15.53 -54.14 -25.33
C ALA A 632 -15.92 -52.90 -26.16
N VAL A 633 -16.49 -53.10 -27.35
CA VAL A 633 -16.87 -52.01 -28.27
C VAL A 633 -18.36 -52.07 -28.58
N GLY A 634 -19.11 -51.04 -28.18
CA GLY A 634 -20.53 -50.87 -28.45
C GLY A 634 -21.36 -50.62 -27.18
N PHE A 635 -22.61 -50.20 -27.38
CA PHE A 635 -23.58 -50.02 -26.29
C PHE A 635 -23.78 -51.35 -25.53
N GLY A 636 -23.47 -51.36 -24.23
CA GLY A 636 -23.62 -52.54 -23.38
C GLY A 636 -22.73 -53.74 -23.74
N ALA A 637 -21.68 -53.55 -24.54
CA ALA A 637 -20.73 -54.62 -24.86
C ALA A 637 -20.03 -55.08 -23.58
N THR A 638 -19.96 -56.38 -23.31
CA THR A 638 -19.30 -56.93 -22.11
C THR A 638 -18.30 -57.99 -22.53
N ALA A 639 -17.02 -57.77 -22.24
CA ALA A 639 -16.01 -58.82 -22.34
C ALA A 639 -16.14 -59.78 -21.15
N SER A 640 -16.06 -61.08 -21.42
CA SER A 640 -16.26 -62.18 -20.49
C SER A 640 -14.97 -62.95 -20.15
N ALA A 641 -13.89 -62.70 -20.88
CA ALA A 641 -12.58 -63.31 -20.67
C ALA A 641 -11.41 -62.35 -20.94
N ALA A 642 -10.23 -62.72 -20.44
CA ALA A 642 -8.98 -62.02 -20.75
C ALA A 642 -8.62 -62.15 -22.24
N ASN A 643 -8.08 -61.09 -22.83
CA ASN A 643 -7.72 -60.98 -24.25
C ASN A 643 -8.91 -61.14 -25.23
N GLU A 644 -10.15 -61.03 -24.75
CA GLU A 644 -11.35 -61.07 -25.59
C GLU A 644 -11.61 -59.70 -26.23
N VAL A 645 -12.05 -59.69 -27.50
CA VAL A 645 -12.65 -58.52 -28.14
C VAL A 645 -14.16 -58.73 -28.30
N ALA A 646 -14.95 -58.15 -27.42
CA ALA A 646 -16.41 -58.15 -27.49
C ALA A 646 -16.90 -57.00 -28.40
N LEU A 647 -17.59 -57.33 -29.48
CA LEU A 647 -18.18 -56.37 -30.42
C LEU A 647 -19.71 -56.40 -30.29
N GLY A 648 -20.31 -55.31 -29.78
CA GLY A 648 -21.74 -55.18 -29.52
C GLY A 648 -22.19 -55.77 -28.17
N GLY A 649 -23.31 -55.27 -27.65
CA GLY A 649 -23.98 -55.80 -26.46
C GLY A 649 -24.98 -56.91 -26.78
N ALA A 650 -25.54 -57.52 -25.72
CA ALA A 650 -26.58 -58.54 -25.84
C ALA A 650 -27.77 -58.03 -26.68
N GLY A 651 -28.13 -58.77 -27.74
CA GLY A 651 -29.23 -58.41 -28.64
C GLY A 651 -28.88 -57.36 -29.71
N THR A 652 -27.61 -56.95 -29.81
CA THR A 652 -27.15 -56.05 -30.89
C THR A 652 -26.48 -56.85 -32.01
N SER A 653 -26.50 -56.31 -33.24
CA SER A 653 -25.80 -56.92 -34.38
C SER A 653 -24.67 -56.01 -34.85
N VAL A 654 -23.50 -56.61 -35.08
CA VAL A 654 -22.33 -55.93 -35.67
C VAL A 654 -22.22 -56.36 -37.13
N ARG A 655 -22.11 -55.39 -38.05
CA ARG A 655 -21.88 -55.65 -39.47
C ARG A 655 -20.40 -55.43 -39.80
N ILE A 656 -19.71 -56.48 -40.26
CA ILE A 656 -18.34 -56.39 -40.80
C ILE A 656 -18.44 -56.12 -42.31
N GLY A 657 -17.99 -54.95 -42.74
CA GLY A 657 -18.01 -54.54 -44.15
C GLY A 657 -16.93 -55.22 -45.01
N ASP A 658 -17.08 -55.10 -46.33
CA ASP A 658 -16.06 -55.45 -47.34
C ASP A 658 -15.62 -56.94 -47.42
N ILE A 659 -16.43 -57.85 -46.86
CA ILE A 659 -16.21 -59.31 -46.95
C ILE A 659 -16.18 -59.77 -48.43
N ALA A 660 -16.99 -59.16 -49.29
CA ALA A 660 -17.06 -59.52 -50.70
C ALA A 660 -15.77 -59.19 -51.47
N ALA A 661 -15.15 -58.02 -51.21
CA ALA A 661 -13.86 -57.67 -51.82
C ALA A 661 -12.73 -58.57 -51.30
N SER A 662 -12.73 -58.90 -50.00
CA SER A 662 -11.78 -59.85 -49.41
C SER A 662 -11.88 -61.25 -50.04
N THR A 663 -13.10 -61.70 -50.34
CA THR A 663 -13.35 -63.00 -50.99
C THR A 663 -12.70 -63.06 -52.38
N ALA A 664 -12.75 -61.98 -53.16
CA ALA A 664 -12.15 -61.92 -54.49
C ALA A 664 -10.60 -61.86 -54.47
N ALA A 665 -10.00 -61.48 -53.35
CA ALA A 665 -8.55 -61.34 -53.19
C ALA A 665 -7.86 -62.56 -52.56
N GLN A 666 -8.59 -63.64 -52.27
CA GLN A 666 -8.02 -64.83 -51.64
C GLN A 666 -7.08 -65.57 -52.62
N VAL A 667 -5.85 -65.89 -52.15
CA VAL A 667 -4.85 -66.67 -52.91
C VAL A 667 -4.41 -67.85 -52.05
N GLY A 668 -4.32 -69.05 -52.65
CA GLY A 668 -3.99 -70.29 -51.96
C GLY A 668 -5.22 -71.07 -51.45
N ALA A 669 -5.00 -72.04 -50.57
CA ALA A 669 -6.06 -72.91 -50.06
C ALA A 669 -6.94 -72.18 -49.04
N THR A 670 -8.23 -72.04 -49.34
CA THR A 670 -9.25 -71.46 -48.47
C THR A 670 -9.63 -72.45 -47.35
N ASP A 671 -9.67 -72.00 -46.10
CA ASP A 671 -10.10 -72.82 -44.96
C ASP A 671 -11.50 -72.43 -44.50
N VAL A 672 -12.20 -73.39 -43.91
CA VAL A 672 -13.42 -73.11 -43.16
C VAL A 672 -13.00 -72.58 -41.80
N MET A 673 -13.42 -71.36 -41.48
CA MET A 673 -13.35 -70.86 -40.12
C MET A 673 -14.48 -71.50 -39.31
N THR A 674 -14.13 -72.18 -38.23
CA THR A 674 -15.08 -72.66 -37.23
C THR A 674 -14.94 -71.82 -35.97
N VAL A 675 -16.00 -71.82 -35.17
CA VAL A 675 -16.00 -71.19 -33.84
C VAL A 675 -16.18 -72.32 -32.85
N ASP A 676 -15.27 -72.42 -31.88
CA ASP A 676 -15.40 -73.42 -30.81
C ASP A 676 -16.48 -73.00 -29.79
N ALA A 677 -16.74 -73.84 -28.79
CA ALA A 677 -17.72 -73.54 -27.75
C ALA A 677 -17.37 -72.29 -26.91
N ASN A 678 -16.13 -71.82 -26.99
CA ASN A 678 -15.62 -70.65 -26.28
C ASN A 678 -15.54 -69.40 -27.19
N GLY A 679 -16.07 -69.46 -28.41
CA GLY A 679 -16.06 -68.31 -29.32
C GLY A 679 -14.74 -68.09 -30.06
N VAL A 680 -13.76 -68.98 -29.92
CA VAL A 680 -12.45 -68.84 -30.58
C VAL A 680 -12.56 -69.27 -32.03
N VAL A 681 -12.09 -68.42 -32.94
CA VAL A 681 -12.12 -68.72 -34.37
C VAL A 681 -10.91 -69.56 -34.77
N GLY A 682 -11.15 -70.79 -35.23
CA GLY A 682 -10.14 -71.74 -35.69
C GLY A 682 -10.27 -72.06 -37.17
N ARG A 683 -9.21 -72.63 -37.76
CA ARG A 683 -9.29 -73.26 -39.09
C ARG A 683 -9.61 -74.73 -38.87
N ASP A 684 -10.62 -75.26 -39.55
CA ASP A 684 -10.95 -76.69 -39.49
C ASP A 684 -10.35 -77.45 -40.68
N PRO A 685 -9.20 -78.12 -40.51
CA PRO A 685 -8.57 -78.92 -41.56
C PRO A 685 -9.31 -80.24 -41.83
N THR A 686 -10.20 -80.67 -40.93
CA THR A 686 -10.93 -81.94 -41.06
C THR A 686 -12.02 -81.83 -42.12
N VAL A 687 -12.74 -80.71 -42.17
CA VAL A 687 -13.72 -80.43 -43.23
C VAL A 687 -13.04 -80.35 -44.60
N ARG A 688 -11.87 -79.70 -44.68
CA ARG A 688 -11.07 -79.68 -45.90
C ARG A 688 -10.69 -81.09 -46.37
N THR A 689 -10.20 -81.91 -45.45
CA THR A 689 -9.77 -83.29 -45.74
C THR A 689 -10.96 -84.17 -46.15
N ALA A 690 -12.11 -84.00 -45.49
CA ALA A 690 -13.35 -84.71 -45.82
C ALA A 690 -13.89 -84.31 -47.20
N ILE A 691 -13.86 -83.03 -47.57
CA ILE A 691 -14.24 -82.56 -48.91
C ILE A 691 -13.29 -83.14 -49.97
N ALA A 692 -11.98 -83.16 -49.73
CA ALA A 692 -11.00 -83.77 -50.65
C ALA A 692 -11.19 -85.29 -50.80
N THR A 693 -11.51 -85.98 -49.71
CA THR A 693 -11.84 -87.41 -49.71
C THR A 693 -13.15 -87.67 -50.47
N ASN A 694 -14.18 -86.86 -50.25
CA ASN A 694 -15.43 -86.95 -51.01
C ASN A 694 -15.23 -86.67 -52.50
N ALA A 695 -14.41 -85.69 -52.88
CA ALA A 695 -14.06 -85.45 -54.28
C ALA A 695 -13.39 -86.68 -54.91
N THR A 696 -12.50 -87.35 -54.16
CA THR A 696 -11.85 -88.60 -54.59
C THR A 696 -12.86 -89.74 -54.74
N ASN A 697 -13.75 -89.92 -53.75
CA ASN A 697 -14.80 -90.94 -53.79
C ASN A 697 -15.80 -90.72 -54.93
N ILE A 698 -16.17 -89.46 -55.20
CA ILE A 698 -17.00 -89.09 -56.36
C ILE A 698 -16.27 -89.45 -57.66
N GLY A 699 -14.96 -89.20 -57.75
CA GLY A 699 -14.14 -89.62 -58.89
C GLY A 699 -14.14 -91.15 -59.09
N VAL A 700 -13.98 -91.92 -58.02
CA VAL A 700 -14.07 -93.39 -58.05
C VAL A 700 -15.47 -93.86 -58.46
N ASN A 701 -16.52 -93.26 -57.92
CA ASN A 701 -17.90 -93.59 -58.29
C ASN A 701 -18.19 -93.25 -59.76
N ALA A 702 -17.71 -92.13 -60.27
CA ALA A 702 -17.82 -91.78 -61.68
C ALA A 702 -17.11 -92.81 -62.58
N ALA A 703 -15.93 -93.28 -62.19
CA ALA A 703 -15.20 -94.34 -62.90
C ALA A 703 -15.93 -95.70 -62.87
N ASN A 704 -16.51 -96.06 -61.72
CA ASN A 704 -17.33 -97.27 -61.58
C ASN A 704 -18.61 -97.20 -62.43
N ILE A 705 -19.29 -96.04 -62.45
CA ILE A 705 -20.45 -95.79 -63.34
C ILE A 705 -20.04 -95.96 -64.81
N SER A 706 -18.90 -95.39 -65.22
CA SER A 706 -18.37 -95.56 -66.57
C SER A 706 -18.11 -97.03 -66.90
N THR A 707 -17.54 -97.80 -65.97
CA THR A 707 -17.27 -99.24 -66.16
C THR A 707 -18.56 -100.06 -66.29
N ASN A 708 -19.54 -99.79 -65.43
CA ASN A 708 -20.85 -100.44 -65.49
C ASN A 708 -21.57 -100.14 -66.82
N MET A 709 -21.42 -98.92 -67.35
CA MET A 709 -21.95 -98.54 -68.65
C MET A 709 -21.36 -99.38 -69.79
N THR A 710 -20.04 -99.62 -69.76
CA THR A 710 -19.34 -100.50 -70.72
C THR A 710 -19.79 -101.97 -70.61
N ASN A 711 -19.98 -102.46 -69.38
CA ASN A 711 -20.44 -103.84 -69.15
C ASN A 711 -21.87 -104.07 -69.68
N ILE A 712 -22.77 -103.10 -69.49
CA ILE A 712 -24.14 -103.14 -70.01
C ILE A 712 -24.15 -103.18 -71.54
N ALA A 713 -23.33 -102.34 -72.19
CA ALA A 713 -23.19 -102.35 -73.65
C ALA A 713 -22.70 -103.71 -74.19
N SER A 714 -21.77 -104.35 -73.47
CA SER A 714 -21.25 -105.68 -73.82
C SER A 714 -22.32 -106.78 -73.69
N LEU A 715 -23.13 -106.75 -72.63
CA LEU A 715 -24.27 -107.66 -72.44
C LEU A 715 -25.35 -107.50 -73.52
N GLN A 716 -25.64 -106.28 -73.95
CA GLN A 716 -26.57 -106.01 -75.05
C GLN A 716 -26.08 -106.63 -76.37
N SER A 717 -24.77 -106.55 -76.65
CA SER A 717 -24.16 -107.17 -77.84
C SER A 717 -24.21 -108.70 -77.80
N LEU A 718 -24.00 -109.32 -76.64
CA LEU A 718 -24.10 -110.78 -76.49
C LEU A 718 -25.53 -111.28 -76.72
N THR A 719 -26.52 -110.54 -76.20
CA THR A 719 -27.94 -110.88 -76.34
C THR A 719 -28.38 -110.88 -77.81
N ALA A 720 -27.93 -109.89 -78.60
CA ALA A 720 -28.22 -109.83 -80.04
C ALA A 720 -27.63 -111.02 -80.83
N ASN A 721 -26.47 -111.53 -80.42
CA ASN A 721 -25.81 -112.67 -81.07
C ASN A 721 -26.59 -113.98 -80.86
N HIS A 722 -27.04 -114.25 -79.64
CA HIS A 722 -27.84 -115.44 -79.34
C HIS A 722 -29.18 -115.47 -80.09
N THR A 723 -29.83 -114.32 -80.28
CA THR A 723 -31.06 -114.23 -81.07
C THR A 723 -30.85 -114.64 -82.54
N ALA A 724 -29.71 -114.28 -83.14
CA ALA A 724 -29.39 -114.65 -84.52
C ALA A 724 -29.12 -116.16 -84.68
N GLN A 725 -28.45 -116.78 -83.72
CA GLN A 725 -28.16 -118.23 -83.74
C GLN A 725 -29.43 -119.07 -83.67
N ILE A 726 -30.42 -118.68 -82.84
CA ILE A 726 -31.69 -119.37 -82.68
C ILE A 726 -32.49 -119.43 -83.99
N ASN A 727 -32.54 -118.34 -84.76
CA ASN A 727 -33.28 -118.28 -86.02
C ASN A 727 -32.70 -119.20 -87.10
N THR A 728 -31.38 -119.45 -87.08
CA THR A 728 -30.70 -120.30 -88.05
C THR A 728 -31.04 -121.78 -87.84
N LEU A 729 -31.22 -122.20 -86.58
CA LEU A 729 -31.54 -123.57 -86.22
C LEU A 729 -32.95 -124.01 -86.66
N PHE A 730 -33.93 -123.10 -86.61
CA PHE A 730 -35.29 -123.39 -87.07
C PHE A 730 -35.39 -123.63 -88.59
N GLY A 731 -34.53 -123.00 -89.39
CA GLY A 731 -34.52 -123.19 -90.85
C GLY A 731 -34.00 -124.56 -91.29
N GLN A 732 -33.07 -125.16 -90.54
CA GLN A 732 -32.46 -126.46 -90.89
C GLN A 732 -33.39 -127.64 -90.62
N THR A 733 -34.25 -127.56 -89.61
CA THR A 733 -35.19 -128.64 -89.24
C THR A 733 -36.30 -128.84 -90.28
N ALA A 734 -36.77 -127.79 -90.94
CA ALA A 734 -37.83 -127.86 -91.96
C ALA A 734 -37.38 -128.56 -93.25
N ALA A 735 -36.10 -128.41 -93.64
CA ALA A 735 -35.56 -129.00 -94.88
C ALA A 735 -35.37 -130.53 -94.80
N ASN A 736 -35.04 -131.07 -93.62
CA ASN A 736 -34.81 -132.51 -93.44
C ASN A 736 -36.10 -133.33 -93.49
N SER A 737 -37.23 -132.80 -93.02
CA SER A 737 -38.52 -133.50 -93.05
C SER A 737 -38.96 -133.83 -94.47
N ALA A 738 -38.84 -132.89 -95.41
CA ALA A 738 -39.30 -133.07 -96.79
C ALA A 738 -38.44 -134.05 -97.63
N ALA A 739 -37.21 -134.35 -97.21
CA ALA A 739 -36.33 -135.29 -97.91
C ALA A 739 -36.63 -136.75 -97.55
N ILE A 740 -37.12 -136.99 -96.34
CA ILE A 740 -37.43 -138.34 -95.84
C ILE A 740 -38.68 -138.88 -96.53
N ASP A 741 -39.71 -138.06 -96.71
CA ASP A 741 -40.99 -138.49 -97.31
C ASP A 741 -40.84 -139.00 -98.75
N ARG A 742 -40.02 -138.32 -99.58
CA ARG A 742 -39.73 -138.76 -100.97
C ARG A 742 -39.00 -140.10 -101.05
N THR A 743 -38.15 -140.39 -100.06
CA THR A 743 -37.33 -141.62 -100.07
C THR A 743 -38.17 -142.85 -99.74
N ASN A 744 -39.16 -142.71 -98.86
CA ASN A 744 -40.04 -143.82 -98.44
C ASN A 744 -40.98 -144.27 -99.57
N GLU A 745 -41.44 -143.36 -100.42
CA GLU A 745 -42.33 -143.67 -101.56
C GLU A 745 -41.60 -144.42 -102.69
N GLY A 746 -40.31 -144.13 -102.89
CA GLY A 746 -39.43 -144.88 -103.78
C GLY A 746 -39.30 -146.36 -103.41
N VAL A 747 -39.33 -146.69 -102.11
CA VAL A 747 -39.26 -148.06 -101.59
C VAL A 747 -40.60 -148.80 -101.78
N ALA A 748 -41.73 -148.10 -101.59
CA ALA A 748 -43.06 -148.66 -101.83
C ALA A 748 -43.25 -149.09 -103.30
N MET A 749 -42.71 -148.33 -104.26
CA MET A 749 -42.73 -148.68 -105.68
C MET A 749 -41.94 -149.95 -106.01
N ALA A 750 -40.79 -150.16 -105.35
CA ALA A 750 -39.94 -151.32 -105.60
C ALA A 750 -40.55 -152.65 -105.11
N LEU A 751 -41.27 -152.63 -103.98
CA LEU A 751 -41.95 -153.82 -103.43
C LEU A 751 -43.12 -154.30 -104.30
N ALA A 752 -43.77 -153.40 -105.03
CA ALA A 752 -44.96 -153.69 -105.82
C ALA A 752 -44.67 -154.44 -107.13
N MET A 753 -43.41 -154.45 -107.62
CA MET A 753 -43.07 -154.90 -108.97
C MET A 753 -42.77 -156.40 -109.07
N GLU A 754 -43.62 -157.17 -109.78
CA GLU A 754 -43.49 -158.62 -109.98
C GLU A 754 -43.28 -159.01 -111.46
N SER A 755 -42.42 -159.99 -111.77
CA SER A 755 -42.16 -160.48 -113.14
C SER A 755 -43.10 -161.63 -113.54
N PRO A 756 -43.92 -161.50 -114.60
CA PRO A 756 -44.87 -162.55 -115.00
C PRO A 756 -44.18 -163.80 -115.59
N MET A 757 -44.66 -165.00 -115.22
CA MET A 757 -44.21 -166.33 -115.69
C MET A 757 -44.85 -166.72 -117.04
N LEU A 758 -44.08 -167.33 -117.96
CA LEU A 758 -44.52 -167.75 -119.30
C LEU A 758 -44.69 -169.29 -119.41
N PRO A 759 -45.91 -169.81 -119.56
CA PRO A 759 -46.17 -171.23 -119.85
C PRO A 759 -45.77 -171.64 -121.28
N GLY A 760 -45.40 -172.92 -121.46
CA GLY A 760 -44.75 -173.47 -122.67
C GLY A 760 -45.41 -173.18 -124.01
N ASP A 761 -46.72 -172.91 -124.03
CA ASP A 761 -47.53 -172.82 -125.24
C ASP A 761 -48.03 -171.39 -125.56
N THR A 762 -47.45 -170.33 -124.95
CA THR A 762 -47.91 -168.93 -125.10
C THR A 762 -46.79 -167.94 -125.41
N ASN A 763 -47.14 -166.83 -126.08
CA ASN A 763 -46.19 -165.81 -126.54
C ASN A 763 -46.17 -164.51 -125.70
N PHE A 764 -47.14 -164.31 -124.77
CA PHE A 764 -47.27 -163.08 -123.96
C PHE A 764 -47.83 -163.37 -122.55
N ALA A 765 -47.36 -162.63 -121.53
CA ALA A 765 -47.88 -162.66 -120.16
C ALA A 765 -47.86 -161.26 -119.49
N MET A 766 -48.78 -160.99 -118.55
CA MET A 766 -48.90 -159.70 -117.85
C MET A 766 -49.17 -159.91 -116.35
N SER A 767 -48.59 -159.06 -115.49
CA SER A 767 -48.77 -159.04 -114.03
C SER A 767 -48.93 -157.60 -113.52
N GLY A 768 -49.52 -157.43 -112.34
CA GLY A 768 -49.61 -156.15 -111.65
C GLY A 768 -49.56 -156.36 -110.14
N GLY A 769 -49.03 -155.38 -109.41
CA GLY A 769 -48.86 -155.45 -107.96
C GLY A 769 -48.93 -154.07 -107.30
N VAL A 770 -49.18 -154.06 -105.99
CA VAL A 770 -49.26 -152.86 -105.14
C VAL A 770 -48.30 -153.00 -103.96
N GLY A 771 -47.70 -151.89 -103.53
CA GLY A 771 -46.67 -151.86 -102.49
C GLY A 771 -46.89 -150.68 -101.55
N TYR A 772 -46.55 -150.88 -100.28
CA TYR A 772 -46.79 -149.91 -99.21
C TYR A 772 -45.59 -149.92 -98.26
N PHE A 773 -45.07 -148.74 -97.91
CA PHE A 773 -43.94 -148.60 -97.01
C PHE A 773 -44.02 -147.27 -96.23
N GLU A 774 -43.95 -147.32 -94.90
CA GLU A 774 -43.87 -146.13 -94.02
C GLU A 774 -44.88 -145.01 -94.37
N ASN A 775 -46.17 -145.33 -94.43
CA ASN A 775 -47.28 -144.42 -94.80
C ASN A 775 -47.32 -143.90 -96.25
N GLN A 776 -46.48 -144.41 -97.14
CA GLN A 776 -46.49 -144.09 -98.57
C GLN A 776 -46.97 -145.30 -99.39
N GLY A 777 -47.87 -145.11 -100.35
CA GLY A 777 -48.43 -146.18 -101.20
C GLY A 777 -48.00 -146.10 -102.67
N ALA A 778 -47.85 -147.24 -103.34
CA ALA A 778 -47.51 -147.31 -104.77
C ALA A 778 -48.18 -148.47 -105.52
N GLY A 779 -48.43 -148.30 -106.83
CA GLY A 779 -48.98 -149.33 -107.71
C GLY A 779 -48.13 -149.54 -108.95
N THR A 780 -48.03 -150.79 -109.44
CA THR A 780 -47.21 -151.16 -110.59
C THR A 780 -47.90 -152.13 -111.55
N ILE A 781 -47.49 -152.09 -112.83
CA ILE A 781 -47.89 -153.03 -113.88
C ILE A 781 -46.63 -153.50 -114.63
N ALA A 782 -46.55 -154.79 -114.97
CA ALA A 782 -45.46 -155.38 -115.74
C ALA A 782 -45.94 -156.37 -116.82
N PHE A 783 -45.18 -156.49 -117.90
CA PHE A 783 -45.48 -157.30 -119.07
C PHE A 783 -44.24 -158.10 -119.51
N THR A 784 -44.43 -159.31 -120.04
CA THR A 784 -43.38 -160.20 -120.57
C THR A 784 -43.77 -160.76 -121.95
N ALA A 785 -42.83 -160.80 -122.91
CA ALA A 785 -43.03 -161.31 -124.27
C ALA A 785 -41.92 -162.30 -124.70
N ARG A 786 -42.28 -163.37 -125.45
CA ARG A 786 -41.35 -164.41 -125.94
C ARG A 786 -40.76 -164.04 -127.30
N VAL A 787 -39.44 -164.15 -127.45
CA VAL A 787 -38.69 -163.76 -128.67
C VAL A 787 -38.01 -164.96 -129.35
N GLY A 788 -37.99 -166.13 -128.70
CA GLY A 788 -37.51 -167.40 -129.26
C GLY A 788 -37.71 -168.58 -128.30
N GLU A 789 -37.32 -169.80 -128.69
CA GLU A 789 -37.50 -171.02 -127.88
C GLU A 789 -36.88 -170.90 -126.48
N ASN A 790 -35.82 -170.09 -126.33
CA ASN A 790 -35.04 -169.91 -125.10
C ASN A 790 -34.95 -168.45 -124.57
N ALA A 791 -35.78 -167.51 -125.05
CA ALA A 791 -35.64 -166.08 -124.69
C ALA A 791 -36.97 -165.31 -124.49
N ALA A 792 -37.04 -164.49 -123.43
CA ALA A 792 -38.15 -163.58 -123.12
C ALA A 792 -37.68 -162.20 -122.58
N PHE A 793 -38.46 -161.14 -122.86
CA PHE A 793 -38.23 -159.76 -122.40
C PHE A 793 -39.36 -159.32 -121.46
N SER A 794 -39.05 -158.61 -120.36
CA SER A 794 -40.04 -158.04 -119.44
C SER A 794 -39.82 -156.55 -119.16
N ALA A 795 -40.89 -155.79 -118.96
CA ALA A 795 -40.81 -154.38 -118.53
C ALA A 795 -42.02 -154.00 -117.67
N GLY A 796 -41.89 -152.97 -116.85
CA GLY A 796 -42.97 -152.49 -115.98
C GLY A 796 -42.79 -151.05 -115.51
N VAL A 797 -43.87 -150.43 -115.08
CA VAL A 797 -43.93 -149.05 -114.59
C VAL A 797 -44.74 -149.01 -113.29
N GLY A 798 -44.40 -148.09 -112.39
CA GLY A 798 -45.14 -147.82 -111.17
C GLY A 798 -45.20 -146.35 -110.81
N VAL A 799 -46.18 -145.98 -109.99
CA VAL A 799 -46.42 -144.61 -109.51
C VAL A 799 -46.73 -144.62 -108.01
N GLY A 800 -46.13 -143.69 -107.27
CA GLY A 800 -46.45 -143.37 -105.89
C GLY A 800 -47.71 -142.51 -105.80
N PHE A 801 -48.59 -142.79 -104.85
CA PHE A 801 -49.91 -142.16 -104.76
C PHE A 801 -49.91 -140.81 -104.01
N ASP A 802 -48.86 -140.49 -103.25
CA ASP A 802 -48.83 -139.37 -102.29
C ASP A 802 -47.99 -138.18 -102.78
N SER A 803 -46.82 -138.38 -103.38
CA SER A 803 -46.04 -137.31 -104.04
C SER A 803 -46.05 -137.36 -105.57
N GLY A 804 -46.62 -138.42 -106.17
CA GLY A 804 -46.76 -138.57 -107.62
C GLY A 804 -45.47 -139.01 -108.33
N GLU A 805 -44.49 -139.52 -107.59
CA GLU A 805 -43.21 -139.98 -108.12
C GLU A 805 -43.39 -141.25 -108.98
N VAL A 806 -42.68 -141.36 -110.12
CA VAL A 806 -42.88 -142.42 -111.13
C VAL A 806 -41.59 -143.24 -111.29
N GLY A 807 -41.70 -144.57 -111.21
CA GLY A 807 -40.60 -145.52 -111.39
C GLY A 807 -40.84 -146.46 -112.57
N ALA A 808 -39.76 -146.90 -113.24
CA ALA A 808 -39.82 -147.86 -114.34
C ALA A 808 -38.76 -148.96 -114.18
N ARG A 809 -39.06 -150.17 -114.66
CA ARG A 809 -38.12 -151.29 -114.71
C ARG A 809 -38.13 -151.95 -116.10
N GLY A 810 -36.99 -152.52 -116.50
CA GLY A 810 -36.85 -153.40 -117.66
C GLY A 810 -35.94 -154.58 -117.32
N GLY A 811 -36.25 -155.77 -117.83
CA GLY A 811 -35.54 -157.01 -117.54
C GLY A 811 -35.58 -158.00 -118.71
N PHE A 812 -34.67 -158.96 -118.71
CA PHE A 812 -34.62 -160.04 -119.71
C PHE A 812 -34.41 -161.38 -119.00
N GLN A 813 -34.97 -162.45 -119.57
CA GLN A 813 -34.80 -163.82 -119.08
C GLN A 813 -34.33 -164.72 -120.22
N ILE A 814 -33.26 -165.47 -119.95
CA ILE A 814 -32.65 -166.46 -120.85
C ILE A 814 -32.51 -167.75 -120.04
N ALA A 815 -33.02 -168.86 -120.57
CA ALA A 815 -32.87 -170.19 -119.99
C ALA A 815 -31.98 -171.04 -120.89
N TRP A 816 -31.01 -171.74 -120.31
CA TRP A 816 -30.05 -172.62 -121.00
C TRP A 816 -30.13 -174.05 -120.48
#